data_AF-A0A523X490-F1
#
_entry.id   AF-A0A523X490-F1
#
_cell.length_a   1.000
_cell.length_b   1.000
_cell.length_c   1.000
_cell.angle_alpha   90.00
_cell.angle_beta   90.00
_cell.angle_gamma   90.00
#
_symmetry.space_group_name_H-M   'P 1'
#
loop_
_entity.id
_entity.type
_entity.pdbx_description
1 polymer ?
#
loop_
_entity_poly.entity_id
_entity_poly.type
_entity_poly.pdbx_seq_one_letter_code
_entity_poly.pdbx_strand_id
1 'polypeptide(L)'
;MLKSIFTKKTVVITSVLILILSSTLTVLMFTVIYKYEISDFIEIRSNEDVYKYSFPGDGSEQNPFLIEGLKFKSNEEFDLRIHNTNYSFIIRNCLFTNTEYCLRLYNCRSGSISVEDNTFKVDSENHKYSRSTTMQDSSNITIKKNKFLGYSSILQFGIWYWNCSDVLIQENYFNLQDFHFGYGQDLIIDNNQFETEDDFSCIVSTFQITNVTISSNRNSKGRIAFGASQCREVKIFNNTLTKGDFFLRNDEIEDYYTHYVENNKIAGRDYGFLVNISNLELTSEFSKIHLIQSSNVTINNQNLNDISSGVRLEFCSNSSIVNSTISDTSADGIEIYYSNNTLVSGNQILRTRSQSIYISSSRNTTILNNTINDSYENGEYEGYHYHYTRSIEVIDSPYSTIENNVVSSNRCSLKFENSPYSSIISNRFISIDIDSLDINTMNIVNNSLNNKELGIFINQNNFSISSDYSQFIVVNCSKVSIESESYNIFKAKVGLFHSSSYINISYCSFTSTKRTYCTALRFDNCTSIQFQYVEVDFCDIGISIANSNNTVFKSLTVRNSYDDGIECYNVHNITFEDSNFINCRHEGLNLIAAQNIMISNAYCESSSIWISNSDNITLQNSEFRDCLTCIYTEDSTMISILNNSFNYEFSAIAVNSNSGLIVYCNIINNTLVGGFSGINLGGISSPVLIERNAVFNNTLDKSWGKSQGIYAKHCEDLTITNNYIGYNSRGIFLESSSYSNISLNNFDNNFGYAIELSKFSHNNLIFMNNFYDNNINGDFQAYDEGEDNKWNSDDHIGNYWSNCINQDNCKIDGEALTYDYNPLDTPVDIPYNASYFNIEVSESSYSLEIFTLILAALTIGVIQKRRKHNDIRY
;
A
#
# COMPACT_ATOMS: atom_id res chain seq x y z
N MET A 1 -90.67 1.67 43.24
CA MET A 1 -90.00 0.46 43.73
C MET A 1 -88.51 0.69 43.64
N LEU A 2 -87.83 0.52 44.78
CA LEU A 2 -86.43 0.13 44.94
C LEU A 2 -85.39 1.11 44.36
N LYS A 3 -84.68 1.83 45.23
CA LYS A 3 -83.49 1.32 45.96
C LYS A 3 -82.46 0.73 44.98
N SER A 4 -81.19 1.02 45.07
CA SER A 4 -80.38 1.76 46.01
C SER A 4 -78.96 1.29 45.69
N ILE A 5 -77.99 2.19 45.80
CA ILE A 5 -76.62 1.84 46.22
C ILE A 5 -75.79 1.13 45.14
N PHE A 6 -74.50 1.48 45.17
CA PHE A 6 -73.37 0.90 44.44
C PHE A 6 -73.18 1.52 43.03
N THR A 7 -72.18 2.37 42.79
CA THR A 7 -70.87 2.41 43.44
C THR A 7 -70.23 3.80 43.34
N LYS A 8 -70.03 4.42 44.51
CA LYS A 8 -69.01 5.45 44.82
C LYS A 8 -67.56 4.98 44.56
N LYS A 9 -67.34 3.95 43.73
CA LYS A 9 -66.04 3.35 43.42
C LYS A 9 -65.57 3.57 41.98
N THR A 10 -66.39 4.06 41.04
CA THR A 10 -65.94 4.14 39.62
C THR A 10 -65.56 5.56 39.18
N VAL A 11 -66.27 6.61 39.61
CA VAL A 11 -65.92 8.01 39.25
C VAL A 11 -64.70 8.53 40.02
N VAL A 12 -64.43 7.98 41.21
CA VAL A 12 -63.20 8.25 41.96
C VAL A 12 -62.01 7.58 41.28
N ILE A 13 -62.18 6.43 40.61
CA ILE A 13 -61.08 5.73 39.94
C ILE A 13 -60.70 6.43 38.62
N THR A 14 -61.64 6.96 37.83
CA THR A 14 -61.30 7.74 36.62
C THR A 14 -60.67 9.10 36.95
N SER A 15 -61.11 9.74 38.03
CA SER A 15 -60.51 11.02 38.48
C SER A 15 -59.12 10.82 39.08
N VAL A 16 -58.89 9.72 39.80
CA VAL A 16 -57.59 9.36 40.38
C VAL A 16 -56.63 8.82 39.32
N LEU A 17 -57.08 8.13 38.26
CA LEU A 17 -56.21 7.74 37.14
C LEU A 17 -55.76 8.93 36.30
N ILE A 18 -56.60 9.96 36.10
CA ILE A 18 -56.20 11.19 35.40
C ILE A 18 -55.26 12.05 36.26
N LEU A 19 -55.42 12.04 37.60
CA LEU A 19 -54.49 12.69 38.54
C LEU A 19 -53.17 11.91 38.72
N ILE A 20 -53.18 10.58 38.64
CA ILE A 20 -51.95 9.77 38.71
C ILE A 20 -51.20 9.82 37.38
N LEU A 21 -51.88 9.81 36.23
CA LEU A 21 -51.24 10.02 34.92
C LEU A 21 -50.78 11.47 34.71
N SER A 22 -51.41 12.48 35.32
CA SER A 22 -50.89 13.86 35.27
C SER A 22 -49.73 14.07 36.25
N SER A 23 -49.74 13.42 37.42
CA SER A 23 -48.66 13.53 38.41
C SER A 23 -47.39 12.74 38.06
N THR A 24 -47.47 11.67 37.26
CA THR A 24 -46.28 11.02 36.67
C THR A 24 -45.79 11.72 35.40
N LEU A 25 -46.61 12.55 34.74
CA LEU A 25 -46.18 13.39 33.61
C LEU A 25 -45.54 14.71 34.06
N THR A 26 -45.92 15.26 35.22
CA THR A 26 -45.27 16.46 35.80
C THR A 26 -44.02 16.17 36.63
N VAL A 27 -43.69 14.90 36.90
CA VAL A 27 -42.38 14.51 37.48
C VAL A 27 -41.41 14.00 36.39
N LEU A 28 -41.86 13.89 35.13
CA LEU A 28 -41.02 13.59 33.96
C LEU A 28 -40.79 14.78 33.00
N MET A 29 -41.13 16.00 33.42
CA MET A 29 -40.81 17.24 32.69
C MET A 29 -40.30 18.35 33.62
N PHE A 30 -39.41 18.01 34.53
CA PHE A 30 -38.33 18.92 34.89
C PHE A 30 -37.07 18.45 34.16
N THR A 31 -37.08 18.58 32.83
CA THR A 31 -35.84 18.94 32.15
C THR A 31 -35.43 20.26 32.79
N VAL A 32 -34.40 20.23 33.64
CA VAL A 32 -33.53 21.40 33.75
C VAL A 32 -33.02 21.60 32.33
N ILE A 33 -33.74 22.40 31.54
CA ILE A 33 -33.15 23.03 30.38
C ILE A 33 -32.11 23.95 31.02
N TYR A 34 -30.86 23.48 31.13
CA TYR A 34 -29.74 24.40 31.19
C TYR A 34 -29.91 25.27 29.96
N LYS A 35 -30.37 26.49 30.18
CA LYS A 35 -30.48 27.47 29.11
C LYS A 35 -29.05 27.91 28.87
N TYR A 36 -28.33 27.13 28.08
CA TYR A 36 -26.97 27.47 27.70
C TYR A 36 -26.96 28.88 27.12
N GLU A 37 -25.98 29.68 27.51
CA GLU A 37 -25.69 30.92 26.82
C GLU A 37 -24.96 30.57 25.52
N ILE A 38 -25.46 31.06 24.38
CA ILE A 38 -24.81 30.80 23.09
C ILE A 38 -23.54 31.66 23.04
N SER A 39 -22.40 31.00 22.90
CA SER A 39 -21.10 31.63 22.70
C SER A 39 -20.57 31.32 21.31
N ASP A 40 -19.87 32.29 20.73
CA ASP A 40 -18.91 32.02 19.66
C ASP A 40 -17.64 31.38 20.25
N PHE A 41 -16.58 31.18 19.45
CA PHE A 41 -15.32 30.65 19.96
C PHE A 41 -14.65 31.57 21.01
N ILE A 42 -13.87 30.97 21.91
CA ILE A 42 -13.07 31.68 22.91
C ILE A 42 -11.60 31.31 22.72
N GLU A 43 -10.74 32.31 22.62
CA GLU A 43 -9.30 32.14 22.46
C GLU A 43 -8.51 32.96 23.48
N ILE A 44 -7.80 32.26 24.36
CA ILE A 44 -6.88 32.82 25.35
C ILE A 44 -5.47 32.44 24.90
N ARG A 45 -4.69 33.38 24.34
CA ARG A 45 -3.32 33.10 23.85
C ARG A 45 -2.23 33.36 24.89
N SER A 46 -2.58 34.04 25.97
CA SER A 46 -1.72 34.47 27.06
C SER A 46 -2.56 34.87 28.29
N ASN A 47 -1.91 35.11 29.43
CA ASN A 47 -2.56 35.63 30.64
C ASN A 47 -3.36 36.92 30.43
N GLU A 48 -2.91 37.80 29.54
CA GLU A 48 -3.57 39.09 29.30
C GLU A 48 -4.91 38.92 28.58
N ASP A 49 -5.05 37.88 27.75
CA ASP A 49 -6.25 37.64 26.95
C ASP A 49 -7.45 37.23 27.81
N VAL A 50 -7.23 36.72 29.01
CA VAL A 50 -8.30 36.29 29.92
C VAL A 50 -9.23 37.45 30.26
N TYR A 51 -8.68 38.66 30.41
CA TYR A 51 -9.45 39.85 30.75
C TYR A 51 -10.37 40.35 29.62
N LYS A 52 -10.27 39.77 28.42
CA LYS A 52 -11.22 40.03 27.31
C LYS A 52 -12.61 39.48 27.59
N TYR A 53 -12.74 38.47 28.45
CA TYR A 53 -13.94 37.64 28.55
C TYR A 53 -14.72 37.74 29.87
N SER A 54 -14.35 38.67 30.77
CA SER A 54 -15.08 38.94 32.04
C SER A 54 -15.45 37.68 32.86
N PHE A 55 -14.60 36.64 32.83
CA PHE A 55 -14.83 35.42 33.59
C PHE A 55 -14.79 35.69 35.10
N PRO A 56 -15.69 35.09 35.90
CA PRO A 56 -15.56 35.09 37.35
C PRO A 56 -14.25 34.42 37.79
N GLY A 57 -13.66 34.89 38.89
CA GLY A 57 -12.40 34.38 39.43
C GLY A 57 -11.23 35.35 39.23
N ASP A 58 -10.08 35.02 39.81
CA ASP A 58 -8.82 35.76 39.63
C ASP A 58 -7.69 34.92 38.99
N GLY A 59 -7.96 33.64 38.71
CA GLY A 59 -7.03 32.73 38.07
C GLY A 59 -6.03 32.08 39.02
N SER A 60 -6.09 32.35 40.33
CA SER A 60 -5.34 31.59 41.33
C SER A 60 -5.93 30.19 41.52
N GLU A 61 -5.14 29.24 42.05
CA GLU A 61 -5.65 27.90 42.40
C GLU A 61 -6.82 27.95 43.40
N GLN A 62 -6.83 28.94 44.30
CA GLN A 62 -7.90 29.11 45.29
C GLN A 62 -9.17 29.74 44.68
N ASN A 63 -9.03 30.47 43.57
CA ASN A 63 -10.12 31.20 42.91
C ASN A 63 -9.95 31.20 41.37
N PRO A 64 -10.03 30.01 40.73
CA PRO A 64 -9.78 29.83 39.30
C PRO A 64 -10.79 30.59 38.44
N PHE A 65 -10.39 30.92 37.20
CA PHE A 65 -11.32 31.49 36.24
C PHE A 65 -12.40 30.47 35.86
N LEU A 66 -13.66 30.90 35.91
CA LEU A 66 -14.82 30.04 35.69
C LEU A 66 -15.42 30.27 34.30
N ILE A 67 -15.39 29.24 33.46
CA ILE A 67 -16.05 29.16 32.16
C ILE A 67 -17.20 28.18 32.31
N GLU A 68 -18.45 28.67 32.38
CA GLU A 68 -19.59 27.80 32.67
C GLU A 68 -20.85 28.10 31.86
N GLY A 69 -21.66 27.05 31.61
CA GLY A 69 -23.01 27.21 31.06
C GLY A 69 -23.06 27.62 29.59
N LEU A 70 -21.97 27.49 28.84
CA LEU A 70 -21.87 27.93 27.44
C LEU A 70 -22.26 26.82 26.47
N LYS A 71 -22.95 27.20 25.38
CA LYS A 71 -23.10 26.38 24.18
C LYS A 71 -22.33 27.06 23.06
N PHE A 72 -21.24 26.44 22.64
CA PHE A 72 -20.43 26.94 21.55
C PHE A 72 -21.10 26.66 20.21
N LYS A 73 -21.15 27.67 19.36
CA LYS A 73 -21.62 27.57 17.97
C LYS A 73 -20.75 28.46 17.09
N SER A 74 -19.56 27.96 16.77
CA SER A 74 -18.56 28.63 15.94
C SER A 74 -18.41 27.93 14.58
N ASN A 75 -17.95 28.67 13.57
CA ASN A 75 -17.47 28.12 12.28
C ASN A 75 -15.93 28.01 12.23
N GLU A 76 -15.24 28.33 13.34
CA GLU A 76 -13.79 28.25 13.45
C GLU A 76 -13.30 26.81 13.67
N GLU A 77 -11.99 26.62 13.60
CA GLU A 77 -11.30 25.35 13.87
C GLU A 77 -11.53 24.84 15.32
N PHE A 78 -11.96 25.71 16.25
CA PHE A 78 -12.16 25.33 17.65
C PHE A 78 -13.30 26.06 18.37
N ASP A 79 -13.80 25.46 19.46
CA ASP A 79 -14.75 26.11 20.39
C ASP A 79 -14.02 26.89 21.52
N LEU A 80 -13.11 26.23 22.24
CA LEU A 80 -12.31 26.86 23.31
C LEU A 80 -10.83 26.51 23.17
N ARG A 81 -9.99 27.54 23.16
CA ARG A 81 -8.53 27.42 23.08
C ARG A 81 -7.87 28.21 24.21
N ILE A 82 -7.05 27.53 25.02
CA ILE A 82 -6.29 28.11 26.14
C ILE A 82 -4.81 27.80 25.95
N HIS A 83 -4.00 28.85 25.80
CA HIS A 83 -2.59 28.78 25.44
C HIS A 83 -1.73 29.65 26.38
N ASN A 84 -0.49 29.19 26.64
CA ASN A 84 0.58 29.96 27.29
C ASN A 84 0.13 30.72 28.55
N THR A 85 -0.58 30.01 29.43
CA THR A 85 -1.09 30.58 30.68
C THR A 85 -0.62 29.75 31.86
N ASN A 86 -0.48 30.42 33.00
CA ASN A 86 -0.24 29.80 34.29
C ASN A 86 -1.41 29.99 35.27
N TYR A 87 -2.53 30.51 34.79
CA TYR A 87 -3.76 30.63 35.58
C TYR A 87 -4.50 29.30 35.67
N SER A 88 -5.24 29.14 36.77
CA SER A 88 -6.17 28.04 36.98
C SER A 88 -7.54 28.33 36.35
N PHE A 89 -8.16 27.30 35.78
CA PHE A 89 -9.47 27.36 35.11
C PHE A 89 -10.40 26.24 35.56
N ILE A 90 -11.69 26.54 35.70
CA ILE A 90 -12.77 25.57 35.78
C ILE A 90 -13.66 25.75 34.55
N ILE A 91 -13.77 24.71 33.73
CA ILE A 91 -14.61 24.65 32.53
C ILE A 91 -15.73 23.65 32.81
N ARG A 92 -16.97 24.12 32.96
CA ARG A 92 -18.07 23.23 33.40
C ARG A 92 -19.43 23.51 32.84
N ASN A 93 -20.28 22.48 32.78
CA ASN A 93 -21.65 22.58 32.28
C ASN A 93 -21.73 23.25 30.90
N CYS A 94 -20.74 23.02 30.03
CA CYS A 94 -20.69 23.55 28.67
C CYS A 94 -21.06 22.45 27.65
N LEU A 95 -21.59 22.89 26.50
CA LEU A 95 -21.87 22.08 25.32
C LEU A 95 -20.94 22.51 24.18
N PHE A 96 -19.99 21.64 23.85
CA PHE A 96 -19.08 21.79 22.73
C PHE A 96 -19.64 21.07 21.51
N THR A 97 -19.59 21.72 20.34
CA THR A 97 -20.17 21.18 19.10
C THR A 97 -19.26 21.30 17.87
N ASN A 98 -18.04 21.84 18.02
CA ASN A 98 -17.10 21.95 16.92
C ASN A 98 -16.72 20.58 16.33
N THR A 99 -16.49 20.56 15.03
CA THR A 99 -16.16 19.37 14.26
C THR A 99 -14.66 19.12 14.12
N GLU A 100 -13.80 20.12 14.33
CA GLU A 100 -12.34 19.94 14.21
C GLU A 100 -11.66 19.82 15.59
N TYR A 101 -11.76 20.84 16.46
CA TYR A 101 -11.27 20.76 17.84
C TYR A 101 -12.27 21.36 18.84
N CYS A 102 -12.86 20.59 19.76
CA CYS A 102 -13.74 21.21 20.77
C CYS A 102 -12.93 22.00 21.81
N LEU A 103 -11.96 21.36 22.49
CA LEU A 103 -11.12 22.00 23.50
C LEU A 103 -9.64 21.82 23.18
N ARG A 104 -8.88 22.93 23.17
CA ARG A 104 -7.41 22.91 23.00
C ARG A 104 -6.71 23.55 24.20
N LEU A 105 -5.84 22.78 24.85
CA LEU A 105 -4.94 23.23 25.90
C LEU A 105 -3.50 23.11 25.39
N TYR A 106 -2.76 24.22 25.35
CA TYR A 106 -1.39 24.24 24.84
C TYR A 106 -0.47 25.04 25.75
N ASN A 107 0.63 24.44 26.20
CA ASN A 107 1.62 25.10 27.06
C ASN A 107 0.98 25.78 28.29
N CYS A 108 0.02 25.11 28.92
CA CYS A 108 -0.61 25.55 30.17
C CYS A 108 0.16 24.91 31.34
N ARG A 109 1.09 25.67 31.92
CA ARG A 109 2.03 25.16 32.94
C ARG A 109 1.79 25.89 34.26
N SER A 110 1.77 25.14 35.36
CA SER A 110 1.61 25.61 36.76
C SER A 110 0.18 25.88 37.25
N GLY A 111 -0.73 26.36 36.41
CA GLY A 111 -2.16 26.51 36.78
C GLY A 111 -2.93 25.20 36.71
N SER A 112 -3.92 25.02 37.58
CA SER A 112 -4.80 23.84 37.57
C SER A 112 -5.98 24.03 36.60
N ILE A 113 -6.18 23.09 35.68
CA ILE A 113 -7.30 23.12 34.72
C ILE A 113 -8.26 21.97 35.03
N SER A 114 -9.48 22.29 35.45
CA SER A 114 -10.57 21.33 35.61
C SER A 114 -11.58 21.45 34.47
N VAL A 115 -11.85 20.35 33.77
CA VAL A 115 -12.87 20.21 32.75
C VAL A 115 -13.92 19.24 33.29
N GLU A 116 -15.05 19.76 33.77
CA GLU A 116 -16.02 18.97 34.53
C GLU A 116 -17.47 19.10 34.05
N ASP A 117 -18.22 17.99 34.04
CA ASP A 117 -19.66 17.98 33.72
C ASP A 117 -20.03 18.61 32.35
N ASN A 118 -19.14 18.53 31.36
CA ASN A 118 -19.39 19.05 30.01
C ASN A 118 -19.92 17.96 29.06
N THR A 119 -20.52 18.39 27.94
CA THR A 119 -20.87 17.51 26.82
C THR A 119 -20.12 17.94 25.56
N PHE A 120 -19.34 17.04 25.00
CA PHE A 120 -18.66 17.18 23.72
C PHE A 120 -19.43 16.38 22.68
N LYS A 121 -20.00 17.06 21.68
CA LYS A 121 -20.72 16.42 20.57
C LYS A 121 -20.01 16.72 19.26
N VAL A 122 -19.26 15.76 18.74
CA VAL A 122 -18.53 15.88 17.47
C VAL A 122 -19.38 15.27 16.35
N ASP A 123 -19.83 16.11 15.40
CA ASP A 123 -20.76 15.73 14.33
C ASP A 123 -20.10 15.99 12.96
N SER A 124 -19.39 15.02 12.38
CA SER A 124 -18.80 15.22 11.06
C SER A 124 -18.93 13.99 10.15
N GLU A 125 -19.62 14.17 9.02
CA GLU A 125 -19.59 13.25 7.87
C GLU A 125 -18.40 13.55 6.93
N ASN A 126 -17.70 14.70 7.11
CA ASN A 126 -16.80 15.27 6.10
C ASN A 126 -15.36 15.60 6.55
N HIS A 127 -14.97 15.39 7.82
CA HIS A 127 -13.62 15.74 8.32
C HIS A 127 -12.84 14.51 8.80
N LYS A 128 -11.74 14.17 8.10
CA LYS A 128 -10.93 12.96 8.34
C LYS A 128 -10.18 12.91 9.69
N TYR A 129 -10.12 13.98 10.48
CA TYR A 129 -9.31 14.07 11.71
C TYR A 129 -9.95 14.95 12.81
N SER A 130 -11.15 14.60 13.27
CA SER A 130 -11.84 15.38 14.32
C SER A 130 -11.28 15.02 15.71
N ARG A 131 -10.98 16.01 16.57
CA ARG A 131 -10.50 15.77 17.95
C ARG A 131 -11.40 16.47 18.97
N SER A 132 -11.93 15.76 19.98
CA SER A 132 -12.76 16.44 20.98
C SER A 132 -11.90 17.29 21.93
N THR A 133 -10.87 16.70 22.56
CA THR A 133 -9.97 17.45 23.43
C THR A 133 -8.53 17.20 23.01
N THR A 134 -7.75 18.26 22.86
CA THR A 134 -6.30 18.20 22.58
C THR A 134 -5.54 18.90 23.69
N MET A 135 -4.53 18.24 24.23
CA MET A 135 -3.66 18.74 25.27
C MET A 135 -2.20 18.54 24.85
N GLN A 136 -1.41 19.60 24.89
CA GLN A 136 0.00 19.52 24.57
C GLN A 136 0.84 20.40 25.51
N ASP A 137 2.00 19.88 25.92
CA ASP A 137 3.00 20.64 26.70
C ASP A 137 2.46 21.26 28.00
N SER A 138 1.42 20.64 28.60
CA SER A 138 0.62 21.19 29.71
C SER A 138 0.64 20.29 30.95
N SER A 139 0.33 20.83 32.12
CA SER A 139 0.36 20.10 33.40
C SER A 139 -0.86 20.37 34.29
N ASN A 140 -1.10 19.54 35.30
CA ASN A 140 -2.15 19.72 36.32
C ASN A 140 -3.57 19.79 35.74
N ILE A 141 -3.97 18.79 34.96
CA ILE A 141 -5.26 18.77 34.25
C ILE A 141 -6.17 17.68 34.82
N THR A 142 -7.41 18.04 35.16
CA THR A 142 -8.46 17.10 35.56
C THR A 142 -9.60 17.14 34.54
N ILE A 143 -9.96 16.00 33.97
CA ILE A 143 -11.12 15.81 33.08
C ILE A 143 -12.08 14.86 33.78
N LYS A 144 -13.21 15.36 34.26
CA LYS A 144 -14.11 14.59 35.12
C LYS A 144 -15.59 14.68 34.74
N LYS A 145 -16.33 13.55 34.77
CA LYS A 145 -17.80 13.52 34.56
C LYS A 145 -18.29 14.11 33.22
N ASN A 146 -17.43 14.18 32.21
CA ASN A 146 -17.83 14.68 30.91
C ASN A 146 -18.46 13.56 30.06
N LYS A 147 -19.25 13.97 29.06
CA LYS A 147 -19.82 13.09 28.03
C LYS A 147 -19.20 13.42 26.68
N PHE A 148 -18.59 12.44 26.04
CA PHE A 148 -17.93 12.55 24.75
C PHE A 148 -18.71 11.71 23.73
N LEU A 149 -19.34 12.35 22.75
CA LEU A 149 -20.32 11.72 21.85
C LEU A 149 -19.96 12.01 20.38
N GLY A 150 -19.90 10.98 19.54
CA GLY A 150 -19.78 11.13 18.07
C GLY A 150 -20.38 9.96 17.27
N TYR A 151 -20.11 9.96 15.96
CA TYR A 151 -20.70 9.03 14.97
C TYR A 151 -19.63 8.11 14.33
N SER A 152 -20.04 6.89 13.96
CA SER A 152 -19.18 5.72 13.68
C SER A 152 -18.45 5.66 12.33
N SER A 153 -18.64 6.59 11.41
CA SER A 153 -18.13 6.38 10.03
C SER A 153 -16.71 6.89 9.76
N ILE A 154 -16.02 7.56 10.70
CA ILE A 154 -14.69 8.16 10.49
C ILE A 154 -13.83 8.15 11.78
N LEU A 155 -12.49 8.19 11.62
CA LEU A 155 -11.52 8.31 12.72
C LEU A 155 -11.74 9.63 13.49
N GLN A 156 -12.33 9.54 14.68
CA GLN A 156 -12.55 10.66 15.58
C GLN A 156 -11.78 10.43 16.87
N PHE A 157 -10.81 11.30 17.19
CA PHE A 157 -10.05 11.20 18.45
C PHE A 157 -10.85 11.80 19.60
N GLY A 158 -11.07 11.02 20.64
CA GLY A 158 -11.63 11.51 21.89
C GLY A 158 -10.67 12.48 22.54
N ILE A 159 -9.59 11.98 23.12
CA ILE A 159 -8.55 12.81 23.76
C ILE A 159 -7.21 12.55 23.08
N TRP A 160 -6.57 13.61 22.63
CA TRP A 160 -5.18 13.57 22.18
C TRP A 160 -4.30 14.34 23.17
N TYR A 161 -3.28 13.65 23.68
CA TYR A 161 -2.35 14.11 24.70
C TYR A 161 -0.92 13.95 24.18
N TRP A 162 -0.11 15.00 24.33
CA TRP A 162 1.31 14.96 24.00
C TRP A 162 2.18 15.78 24.97
N ASN A 163 3.21 15.16 25.55
CA ASN A 163 4.17 15.81 26.45
C ASN A 163 3.51 16.55 27.63
N CYS A 164 2.57 15.91 28.32
CA CYS A 164 1.87 16.50 29.46
C CYS A 164 2.26 15.82 30.79
N SER A 165 1.87 16.41 31.92
CA SER A 165 2.13 15.85 33.27
C SER A 165 0.95 16.06 34.22
N ASP A 166 0.81 15.20 35.24
CA ASP A 166 -0.22 15.33 36.28
C ASP A 166 -1.64 15.41 35.69
N VAL A 167 -2.05 14.38 34.94
CA VAL A 167 -3.35 14.34 34.26
C VAL A 167 -4.27 13.27 34.84
N LEU A 168 -5.46 13.69 35.28
CA LEU A 168 -6.51 12.82 35.82
C LEU A 168 -7.73 12.82 34.89
N ILE A 169 -8.13 11.64 34.42
CA ILE A 169 -9.32 11.41 33.59
C ILE A 169 -10.24 10.46 34.36
N GLN A 170 -11.33 10.99 34.92
CA GLN A 170 -12.16 10.25 35.87
C GLN A 170 -13.67 10.34 35.61
N GLU A 171 -14.41 9.24 35.79
CA GLU A 171 -15.89 9.25 35.74
C GLU A 171 -16.49 9.77 34.42
N ASN A 172 -15.76 9.74 33.30
CA ASN A 172 -16.25 10.20 32.01
C ASN A 172 -17.00 9.09 31.25
N TYR A 173 -17.90 9.49 30.37
CA TYR A 173 -18.57 8.63 29.40
C TYR A 173 -18.06 8.92 27.99
N PHE A 174 -17.54 7.90 27.33
CA PHE A 174 -16.93 7.98 26.00
C PHE A 174 -17.69 7.11 25.00
N ASN A 175 -18.31 7.77 24.02
CA ASN A 175 -18.83 7.19 22.78
C ASN A 175 -18.16 7.91 21.60
N LEU A 176 -16.83 7.94 21.63
CA LEU A 176 -15.91 8.45 20.61
C LEU A 176 -14.73 7.49 20.53
N GLN A 177 -14.05 7.47 19.38
CA GLN A 177 -12.92 6.57 19.11
C GLN A 177 -11.59 7.17 19.64
N ASP A 178 -10.52 6.39 19.61
CA ASP A 178 -9.10 6.77 19.81
C ASP A 178 -8.77 7.83 20.88
N PHE A 179 -8.33 7.35 22.05
CA PHE A 179 -7.72 8.15 23.11
C PHE A 179 -6.21 7.89 23.12
N HIS A 180 -5.43 8.86 22.64
CA HIS A 180 -3.98 8.67 22.48
C HIS A 180 -3.20 9.61 23.39
N PHE A 181 -2.34 9.00 24.20
CA PHE A 181 -1.50 9.66 25.19
C PHE A 181 -0.05 9.30 24.89
N GLY A 182 0.69 10.22 24.29
CA GLY A 182 2.11 10.02 23.99
C GLY A 182 2.98 10.95 24.83
N TYR A 183 4.14 10.46 25.28
CA TYR A 183 5.21 11.22 25.93
C TYR A 183 4.71 11.98 27.18
N GLY A 184 5.07 11.58 28.39
CA GLY A 184 4.61 12.32 29.56
C GLY A 184 4.84 11.65 30.89
N GLN A 185 4.21 12.19 31.93
CA GLN A 185 4.33 11.70 33.30
C GLN A 185 2.97 11.75 34.01
N ASP A 186 2.74 10.83 34.95
CA ASP A 186 1.64 10.89 35.92
C ASP A 186 0.25 10.99 35.25
N LEU A 187 -0.14 9.93 34.54
CA LEU A 187 -1.46 9.80 33.89
C LEU A 187 -2.36 8.84 34.66
N ILE A 188 -3.54 9.29 35.08
CA ILE A 188 -4.55 8.46 35.76
C ILE A 188 -5.84 8.44 34.93
N ILE A 189 -6.30 7.24 34.57
CA ILE A 189 -7.56 6.98 33.86
C ILE A 189 -8.40 6.09 34.77
N ASP A 190 -9.37 6.67 35.48
CA ASP A 190 -10.10 5.99 36.55
C ASP A 190 -11.62 6.03 36.37
N ASN A 191 -12.29 4.88 36.54
CA ASN A 191 -13.76 4.80 36.60
C ASN A 191 -14.49 5.42 35.39
N ASN A 192 -13.93 5.32 34.19
CA ASN A 192 -14.56 5.78 32.95
C ASN A 192 -15.34 4.66 32.26
N GLN A 193 -16.33 5.02 31.44
CA GLN A 193 -17.14 4.11 30.64
C GLN A 193 -16.92 4.35 29.14
N PHE A 194 -16.51 3.32 28.42
CA PHE A 194 -16.24 3.33 26.98
C PHE A 194 -17.26 2.47 26.22
N GLU A 195 -17.97 3.08 25.26
CA GLU A 195 -19.04 2.47 24.45
C GLU A 195 -18.91 2.83 22.95
N THR A 196 -17.74 2.60 22.35
CA THR A 196 -17.47 2.94 20.94
C THR A 196 -18.19 2.01 19.96
N GLU A 197 -18.67 2.51 18.82
CA GLU A 197 -19.47 1.68 17.90
C GLU A 197 -18.68 0.66 17.06
N ASP A 198 -17.36 0.82 16.86
CA ASP A 198 -16.54 0.03 15.90
C ASP A 198 -15.37 -0.78 16.49
N ASP A 199 -14.89 -1.75 15.72
CA ASP A 199 -13.78 -2.67 16.00
C ASP A 199 -12.39 -2.05 15.65
N PHE A 200 -12.00 -0.93 16.29
CA PHE A 200 -10.67 -0.31 16.12
C PHE A 200 -9.54 -1.05 16.85
N SER A 201 -8.29 -0.72 16.48
CA SER A 201 -7.09 -1.37 17.01
C SER A 201 -6.90 -1.13 18.50
N CYS A 202 -7.07 0.10 19.04
CA CYS A 202 -6.93 0.39 20.48
C CYS A 202 -7.77 1.59 20.94
N ILE A 203 -8.61 1.45 21.97
CA ILE A 203 -9.43 2.56 22.51
C ILE A 203 -8.57 3.56 23.27
N VAL A 204 -7.83 3.11 24.29
CA VAL A 204 -6.87 3.95 25.02
C VAL A 204 -5.46 3.49 24.71
N SER A 205 -4.68 4.30 24.00
CA SER A 205 -3.29 4.06 23.66
C SER A 205 -2.37 4.98 24.46
N THR A 206 -1.48 4.41 25.26
CA THR A 206 -0.43 5.14 25.97
C THR A 206 0.94 4.75 25.41
N PHE A 207 1.80 5.73 25.18
CA PHE A 207 3.12 5.53 24.58
C PHE A 207 4.18 6.39 25.27
N GLN A 208 5.25 5.77 25.78
CA GLN A 208 6.37 6.47 26.42
C GLN A 208 5.95 7.43 27.56
N ILE A 209 5.05 6.96 28.43
CA ILE A 209 4.63 7.69 29.64
C ILE A 209 5.21 7.01 30.88
N THR A 210 5.66 7.81 31.85
CA THR A 210 6.10 7.34 33.17
C THR A 210 4.97 7.50 34.19
N ASN A 211 4.71 6.46 35.00
CA ASN A 211 3.62 6.39 35.98
C ASN A 211 2.23 6.54 35.35
N VAL A 212 1.71 5.44 34.81
CA VAL A 212 0.36 5.35 34.22
C VAL A 212 -0.52 4.50 35.13
N THR A 213 -1.68 5.00 35.54
CA THR A 213 -2.69 4.23 36.28
C THR A 213 -3.98 4.13 35.48
N ILE A 214 -4.42 2.92 35.15
CA ILE A 214 -5.70 2.63 34.49
C ILE A 214 -6.53 1.76 35.42
N SER A 215 -7.54 2.34 36.07
CA SER A 215 -8.30 1.64 37.11
C SER A 215 -9.82 1.75 36.97
N SER A 216 -10.53 0.69 37.35
CA SER A 216 -11.99 0.70 37.50
C SER A 216 -12.80 1.09 36.25
N ASN A 217 -12.19 1.07 35.06
CA ASN A 217 -12.85 1.43 33.82
C ASN A 217 -13.70 0.27 33.29
N ARG A 218 -14.74 0.62 32.52
CA ARG A 218 -15.62 -0.33 31.84
C ARG A 218 -15.58 -0.11 30.35
N ASN A 219 -15.48 -1.20 29.60
CA ASN A 219 -15.51 -1.15 28.14
C ASN A 219 -16.49 -2.18 27.59
N SER A 220 -17.29 -1.79 26.59
CA SER A 220 -18.31 -2.66 26.02
C SER A 220 -18.02 -3.20 24.61
N LYS A 221 -17.07 -2.61 23.87
CA LYS A 221 -16.79 -2.86 22.44
C LYS A 221 -15.32 -2.61 22.08
N GLY A 222 -14.88 -2.83 20.83
CA GLY A 222 -13.48 -2.59 20.37
C GLY A 222 -12.54 -3.80 20.51
N ARG A 223 -11.41 -3.80 19.77
CA ARG A 223 -10.44 -4.94 19.73
C ARG A 223 -9.42 -4.90 20.88
N ILE A 224 -8.76 -3.77 21.10
CA ILE A 224 -7.93 -3.52 22.30
C ILE A 224 -8.58 -2.36 23.05
N ALA A 225 -8.86 -2.53 24.34
CA ALA A 225 -9.46 -1.49 25.17
C ALA A 225 -8.38 -0.57 25.77
N PHE A 226 -7.29 -1.14 26.28
CA PHE A 226 -6.24 -0.40 26.95
C PHE A 226 -4.86 -0.89 26.52
N GLY A 227 -4.06 0.00 25.92
CA GLY A 227 -2.72 -0.23 25.42
C GLY A 227 -1.68 0.61 26.18
N ALA A 228 -0.59 -0.02 26.60
CA ALA A 228 0.60 0.68 27.11
C ALA A 228 1.85 0.14 26.40
N SER A 229 2.55 1.04 25.72
CA SER A 229 3.72 0.72 24.92
C SER A 229 4.91 1.57 25.34
N GLN A 230 6.03 0.93 25.68
CA GLN A 230 7.25 1.60 26.14
C GLN A 230 6.99 2.54 27.34
N CYS A 231 6.02 2.20 28.19
CA CYS A 231 5.65 2.96 29.37
C CYS A 231 6.35 2.40 30.61
N ARG A 232 6.62 3.25 31.60
CA ARG A 232 7.23 2.85 32.89
C ARG A 232 6.25 3.00 34.03
N GLU A 233 6.33 2.12 35.02
CA GLU A 233 5.49 2.15 36.23
C GLU A 233 3.98 2.11 35.90
N VAL A 234 3.57 1.15 35.06
CA VAL A 234 2.16 1.01 34.64
C VAL A 234 1.36 0.19 35.65
N LYS A 235 0.26 0.74 36.15
CA LYS A 235 -0.70 0.11 37.08
C LYS A 235 -2.04 -0.06 36.39
N ILE A 236 -2.48 -1.29 36.14
CA ILE A 236 -3.78 -1.60 35.53
C ILE A 236 -4.56 -2.51 36.48
N PHE A 237 -5.67 -2.03 37.06
CA PHE A 237 -6.42 -2.86 38.00
C PHE A 237 -7.92 -2.58 38.08
N ASN A 238 -8.69 -3.60 38.45
CA ASN A 238 -10.15 -3.54 38.64
C ASN A 238 -10.95 -3.10 37.39
N ASN A 239 -10.39 -3.23 36.19
CA ASN A 239 -11.10 -2.89 34.96
C ASN A 239 -11.99 -4.06 34.50
N THR A 240 -13.13 -3.77 33.88
CA THR A 240 -14.08 -4.78 33.37
C THR A 240 -14.40 -4.53 31.90
N LEU A 241 -13.96 -5.43 31.03
CA LEU A 241 -14.22 -5.39 29.60
C LEU A 241 -15.25 -6.47 29.24
N THR A 242 -16.35 -6.14 28.58
CA THR A 242 -17.24 -7.17 27.99
C THR A 242 -16.74 -7.62 26.63
N LYS A 243 -15.98 -6.77 25.93
CA LYS A 243 -15.22 -7.00 24.70
C LYS A 243 -13.93 -6.18 24.73
N GLY A 244 -12.96 -6.55 23.90
CA GLY A 244 -11.65 -5.90 23.82
C GLY A 244 -10.61 -6.51 24.75
N ASP A 245 -9.39 -5.99 24.69
CA ASP A 245 -8.22 -6.59 25.37
C ASP A 245 -7.29 -5.56 26.03
N PHE A 246 -6.35 -6.04 26.84
CA PHE A 246 -5.18 -5.29 27.31
C PHE A 246 -3.97 -5.61 26.42
N PHE A 247 -3.26 -4.57 26.00
CA PHE A 247 -2.00 -4.68 25.27
C PHE A 247 -0.90 -3.99 26.07
N LEU A 248 0.10 -4.75 26.49
CA LEU A 248 1.27 -4.25 27.22
C LEU A 248 2.51 -4.71 26.49
N ARG A 249 3.35 -3.77 26.05
CA ARG A 249 4.60 -4.04 25.34
C ARG A 249 5.69 -3.08 25.79
N ASN A 250 6.83 -3.61 26.21
CA ASN A 250 8.07 -2.86 26.41
C ASN A 250 9.21 -3.58 25.71
N ASP A 251 10.21 -2.83 25.29
CA ASP A 251 11.38 -3.42 24.61
C ASP A 251 12.43 -3.93 25.61
N GLU A 252 12.45 -3.36 26.83
CA GLU A 252 13.38 -3.71 27.90
C GLU A 252 12.65 -4.48 29.01
N ILE A 253 13.31 -5.52 29.53
CA ILE A 253 12.72 -6.38 30.55
C ILE A 253 12.54 -5.67 31.89
N GLU A 254 13.41 -4.71 32.21
CA GLU A 254 13.38 -3.94 33.44
C GLU A 254 12.08 -3.15 33.60
N ASP A 255 11.51 -2.68 32.48
CA ASP A 255 10.27 -1.92 32.51
C ASP A 255 9.12 -2.80 33.03
N TYR A 256 9.05 -4.09 32.66
CA TYR A 256 8.01 -4.99 33.15
C TYR A 256 8.04 -5.23 34.65
N TYR A 257 9.20 -5.13 35.33
CA TYR A 257 9.26 -5.26 36.80
C TYR A 257 8.59 -4.10 37.53
N THR A 258 8.37 -2.98 36.85
CA THR A 258 7.68 -1.82 37.41
C THR A 258 6.16 -1.88 37.22
N HIS A 259 5.66 -2.87 36.48
CA HIS A 259 4.25 -2.97 36.14
C HIS A 259 3.46 -3.71 37.23
N TYR A 260 2.23 -3.28 37.47
CA TYR A 260 1.29 -3.90 38.38
C TYR A 260 -0.05 -4.11 37.66
N VAL A 261 -0.43 -5.36 37.42
CA VAL A 261 -1.65 -5.71 36.69
C VAL A 261 -2.44 -6.76 37.45
N GLU A 262 -3.57 -6.37 38.05
CA GLU A 262 -4.37 -7.26 38.89
C GLU A 262 -5.88 -7.03 38.76
N ASN A 263 -6.68 -8.08 39.02
CA ASN A 263 -8.15 -7.97 39.12
C ASN A 263 -8.85 -7.37 37.90
N ASN A 264 -8.28 -7.55 36.70
CA ASN A 264 -8.92 -7.13 35.45
C ASN A 264 -9.70 -8.29 34.84
N LYS A 265 -10.90 -8.01 34.34
CA LYS A 265 -11.80 -9.00 33.73
C LYS A 265 -12.07 -8.72 32.27
N ILE A 266 -12.02 -9.74 31.43
CA ILE A 266 -12.40 -9.71 30.02
C ILE A 266 -13.47 -10.79 29.80
N ALA A 267 -14.62 -10.38 29.27
CA ALA A 267 -15.80 -11.23 29.11
C ALA A 267 -16.16 -12.02 30.39
N GLY A 268 -15.92 -11.42 31.56
CA GLY A 268 -16.21 -12.02 32.87
C GLY A 268 -15.13 -12.94 33.46
N ARG A 269 -14.06 -13.26 32.72
CA ARG A 269 -12.91 -14.06 33.19
C ARG A 269 -11.69 -13.19 33.46
N ASP A 270 -10.80 -13.65 34.33
CA ASP A 270 -9.62 -12.87 34.73
C ASP A 270 -8.59 -12.78 33.59
N TYR A 271 -7.80 -11.69 33.59
CA TYR A 271 -6.62 -11.54 32.75
C TYR A 271 -5.40 -12.17 33.45
N GLY A 272 -4.82 -13.22 32.86
CA GLY A 272 -3.65 -13.92 33.37
C GLY A 272 -2.34 -13.22 33.06
N PHE A 273 -2.08 -12.08 33.70
CA PHE A 273 -0.78 -11.38 33.63
C PHE A 273 0.16 -11.94 34.70
N LEU A 274 1.20 -12.66 34.27
CA LEU A 274 2.07 -13.43 35.15
C LEU A 274 3.53 -13.08 34.90
N VAL A 275 4.21 -12.55 35.92
CA VAL A 275 5.60 -12.07 35.83
C VAL A 275 6.47 -12.84 36.83
N ASN A 276 7.65 -13.28 36.40
CA ASN A 276 8.64 -13.94 37.25
C ASN A 276 8.10 -15.18 38.00
N ILE A 277 7.27 -15.96 37.32
CA ILE A 277 6.69 -17.19 37.85
C ILE A 277 7.56 -18.39 37.45
N SER A 278 7.67 -19.36 38.35
CA SER A 278 8.33 -20.62 38.01
C SER A 278 7.61 -21.86 38.54
N ASN A 279 7.72 -22.97 37.81
CA ASN A 279 7.20 -24.28 38.20
C ASN A 279 5.68 -24.27 38.46
N LEU A 280 4.92 -23.71 37.51
CA LEU A 280 3.47 -23.54 37.64
C LEU A 280 2.72 -24.24 36.52
N GLU A 281 1.69 -25.01 36.87
CA GLU A 281 0.69 -25.47 35.91
C GLU A 281 -0.57 -24.61 36.05
N LEU A 282 -0.90 -23.87 35.00
CA LEU A 282 -2.07 -23.00 34.95
C LEU A 282 -3.30 -23.82 34.57
N THR A 283 -4.12 -24.11 35.56
CA THR A 283 -5.39 -24.85 35.43
C THR A 283 -6.63 -23.98 35.61
N SER A 284 -6.48 -22.76 36.14
CA SER A 284 -7.55 -21.76 36.19
C SER A 284 -7.88 -21.25 34.80
N GLU A 285 -9.15 -20.97 34.53
CA GLU A 285 -9.59 -20.41 33.25
C GLU A 285 -9.30 -18.91 33.20
N PHE A 286 -8.44 -18.51 32.27
CA PHE A 286 -8.23 -17.10 31.95
C PHE A 286 -8.94 -16.72 30.66
N SER A 287 -9.19 -15.42 30.49
CA SER A 287 -9.63 -14.86 29.21
C SER A 287 -8.46 -14.78 28.21
N LYS A 288 -7.29 -14.36 28.70
CA LYS A 288 -6.02 -14.22 28.00
C LYS A 288 -4.88 -14.51 28.97
N ILE A 289 -3.75 -14.97 28.44
CA ILE A 289 -2.56 -15.22 29.24
C ILE A 289 -1.37 -14.45 28.66
N HIS A 290 -0.71 -13.65 29.50
CA HIS A 290 0.55 -12.99 29.19
C HIS A 290 1.58 -13.40 30.23
N LEU A 291 2.58 -14.16 29.80
CA LEU A 291 3.63 -14.70 30.64
C LEU A 291 4.95 -13.97 30.33
N ILE A 292 5.58 -13.43 31.37
CA ILE A 292 6.78 -12.60 31.23
C ILE A 292 7.86 -13.10 32.19
N GLN A 293 9.10 -13.23 31.70
CA GLN A 293 10.26 -13.62 32.51
C GLN A 293 10.00 -14.86 33.38
N SER A 294 9.25 -15.82 32.87
CA SER A 294 8.81 -16.97 33.65
C SER A 294 9.40 -18.26 33.10
N SER A 295 9.53 -19.27 33.95
CA SER A 295 10.21 -20.51 33.56
C SER A 295 9.51 -21.77 34.05
N ASN A 296 9.49 -22.83 33.25
CA ASN A 296 8.82 -24.07 33.62
C ASN A 296 7.32 -23.86 33.96
N VAL A 297 6.63 -23.14 33.07
CA VAL A 297 5.18 -22.89 33.19
C VAL A 297 4.43 -23.67 32.13
N THR A 298 3.39 -24.40 32.54
CA THR A 298 2.51 -25.15 31.65
C THR A 298 1.14 -24.49 31.60
N ILE A 299 0.76 -23.97 30.44
CA ILE A 299 -0.57 -23.49 30.10
C ILE A 299 -1.33 -24.67 29.48
N ASN A 300 -2.26 -25.27 30.22
CA ASN A 300 -2.93 -26.52 29.82
C ASN A 300 -4.44 -26.33 29.77
N ASN A 301 -5.07 -26.89 28.73
CA ASN A 301 -6.52 -27.01 28.61
C ASN A 301 -7.28 -25.68 28.78
N GLN A 302 -6.77 -24.60 28.20
CA GLN A 302 -7.40 -23.28 28.22
C GLN A 302 -8.35 -23.12 27.04
N ASN A 303 -9.43 -22.36 27.24
CA ASN A 303 -10.35 -21.95 26.18
C ASN A 303 -10.31 -20.43 26.02
N LEU A 304 -9.50 -19.95 25.07
CA LEU A 304 -9.18 -18.54 24.87
C LEU A 304 -9.88 -18.05 23.60
N ASN A 305 -11.06 -17.47 23.75
CA ASN A 305 -11.94 -17.07 22.64
C ASN A 305 -12.43 -15.62 22.73
N ASP A 306 -12.73 -15.00 21.59
CA ASP A 306 -13.23 -13.62 21.47
C ASP A 306 -12.30 -12.56 22.12
N ILE A 307 -11.01 -12.65 21.83
CA ILE A 307 -9.92 -11.85 22.44
C ILE A 307 -9.01 -11.23 21.38
N SER A 308 -8.05 -10.37 21.76
CA SER A 308 -7.10 -9.84 20.78
C SER A 308 -5.94 -10.80 20.48
N SER A 309 -5.24 -11.29 21.50
CA SER A 309 -4.30 -12.42 21.39
C SER A 309 -4.47 -13.41 22.52
N GLY A 310 -4.30 -14.70 22.22
CA GLY A 310 -4.59 -15.79 23.15
C GLY A 310 -3.55 -15.94 24.25
N VAL A 311 -2.35 -16.29 23.82
CA VAL A 311 -1.21 -16.53 24.71
C VAL A 311 -0.02 -15.74 24.20
N ARG A 312 0.59 -14.94 25.06
CA ARG A 312 1.85 -14.24 24.78
C ARG A 312 2.92 -14.65 25.79
N LEU A 313 4.07 -15.09 25.29
CA LEU A 313 5.27 -15.38 26.08
C LEU A 313 6.35 -14.37 25.72
N GLU A 314 6.93 -13.74 26.73
CA GLU A 314 8.01 -12.77 26.56
C GLU A 314 9.14 -13.06 27.55
N PHE A 315 10.37 -13.20 27.07
CA PHE A 315 11.55 -13.54 27.89
C PHE A 315 11.40 -14.82 28.75
N CYS A 316 10.59 -15.78 28.32
CA CYS A 316 10.31 -17.00 29.08
C CYS A 316 11.27 -18.15 28.76
N SER A 317 11.29 -19.21 29.57
CA SER A 317 12.06 -20.41 29.25
C SER A 317 11.42 -21.72 29.71
N ASN A 318 11.60 -22.79 28.94
CA ASN A 318 11.12 -24.14 29.29
C ASN A 318 9.60 -24.19 29.58
N SER A 319 8.80 -23.39 28.86
CA SER A 319 7.36 -23.29 29.07
C SER A 319 6.58 -24.07 28.01
N SER A 320 5.36 -24.48 28.33
CA SER A 320 4.53 -25.31 27.47
C SER A 320 3.12 -24.72 27.33
N ILE A 321 2.57 -24.70 26.12
CA ILE A 321 1.19 -24.34 25.79
C ILE A 321 0.56 -25.59 25.18
N VAL A 322 -0.33 -26.25 25.91
CA VAL A 322 -0.82 -27.58 25.55
C VAL A 322 -2.32 -27.74 25.63
N ASN A 323 -2.88 -28.53 24.72
CA ASN A 323 -4.29 -28.95 24.70
C ASN A 323 -5.31 -27.80 24.79
N SER A 324 -4.95 -26.60 24.35
CA SER A 324 -5.78 -25.41 24.48
C SER A 324 -6.53 -25.10 23.17
N THR A 325 -7.71 -24.50 23.29
CA THR A 325 -8.46 -23.97 22.15
C THR A 325 -8.28 -22.45 22.14
N ILE A 326 -7.74 -21.91 21.04
CA ILE A 326 -7.59 -20.48 20.82
C ILE A 326 -8.44 -20.12 19.59
N SER A 327 -9.41 -19.21 19.73
CA SER A 327 -10.24 -18.84 18.59
C SER A 327 -10.71 -17.40 18.54
N ASP A 328 -11.09 -16.94 17.35
CA ASP A 328 -11.69 -15.61 17.13
C ASP A 328 -10.78 -14.48 17.65
N THR A 329 -9.48 -14.60 17.36
CA THR A 329 -8.50 -13.61 17.80
C THR A 329 -8.43 -12.45 16.83
N SER A 330 -8.43 -11.22 17.36
CA SER A 330 -8.34 -10.03 16.51
C SER A 330 -6.92 -9.71 16.02
N ALA A 331 -5.91 -10.36 16.60
CA ALA A 331 -4.50 -10.37 16.22
C ALA A 331 -3.99 -11.83 16.19
N ASP A 332 -2.80 -12.09 16.74
CA ASP A 332 -2.18 -13.41 16.74
C ASP A 332 -2.82 -14.39 17.74
N GLY A 333 -2.81 -15.69 17.43
CA GLY A 333 -3.28 -16.72 18.36
C GLY A 333 -2.32 -16.93 19.53
N ILE A 334 -1.09 -17.32 19.21
CA ILE A 334 0.01 -17.55 20.15
C ILE A 334 1.22 -16.72 19.69
N GLU A 335 1.78 -15.93 20.60
CA GLU A 335 2.95 -15.08 20.39
C GLU A 335 4.10 -15.52 21.29
N ILE A 336 5.30 -15.74 20.72
CA ILE A 336 6.50 -16.16 21.46
C ILE A 336 7.66 -15.23 21.09
N TYR A 337 8.09 -14.39 22.03
CA TYR A 337 9.18 -13.42 21.88
C TYR A 337 10.30 -13.71 22.87
N TYR A 338 11.55 -13.75 22.38
CA TYR A 338 12.75 -13.92 23.21
C TYR A 338 12.65 -15.08 24.22
N SER A 339 11.91 -16.14 23.88
CA SER A 339 11.49 -17.19 24.81
C SER A 339 11.97 -18.56 24.36
N ASN A 340 12.93 -19.14 25.08
CA ASN A 340 13.65 -20.34 24.63
C ASN A 340 13.04 -21.64 25.18
N ASN A 341 13.22 -22.74 24.44
CA ASN A 341 12.79 -24.09 24.84
C ASN A 341 11.26 -24.15 25.09
N THR A 342 10.46 -23.61 24.18
CA THR A 342 9.00 -23.54 24.31
C THR A 342 8.34 -24.70 23.59
N LEU A 343 7.35 -25.36 24.21
CA LEU A 343 6.54 -26.41 23.57
C LEU A 343 5.11 -25.89 23.31
N VAL A 344 4.66 -25.92 22.06
CA VAL A 344 3.27 -25.64 21.66
C VAL A 344 2.68 -26.94 21.13
N SER A 345 1.86 -27.64 21.91
CA SER A 345 1.42 -29.00 21.55
C SER A 345 -0.07 -29.29 21.70
N GLY A 346 -0.67 -29.92 20.69
CA GLY A 346 -2.05 -30.40 20.77
C GLY A 346 -3.11 -29.31 20.85
N ASN A 347 -2.79 -28.08 20.44
CA ASN A 347 -3.72 -26.96 20.48
C ASN A 347 -4.61 -26.92 19.23
N GLN A 348 -5.81 -26.35 19.39
CA GLN A 348 -6.72 -26.05 18.29
C GLN A 348 -6.81 -24.54 18.12
N ILE A 349 -6.30 -24.01 17.01
CA ILE A 349 -6.24 -22.56 16.73
C ILE A 349 -7.15 -22.24 15.55
N LEU A 350 -8.15 -21.39 15.74
CA LEU A 350 -9.22 -21.17 14.76
C LEU A 350 -9.48 -19.68 14.54
N ARG A 351 -9.68 -19.25 13.29
CA ARG A 351 -10.12 -17.88 12.97
C ARG A 351 -9.27 -16.80 13.67
N THR A 352 -7.96 -16.81 13.43
CA THR A 352 -7.09 -15.69 13.79
C THR A 352 -7.10 -14.65 12.67
N ARG A 353 -6.97 -13.36 12.99
CA ARG A 353 -6.92 -12.29 11.98
C ARG A 353 -5.50 -12.01 11.45
N SER A 354 -4.47 -12.43 12.17
CA SER A 354 -3.06 -12.25 11.81
C SER A 354 -2.35 -13.61 11.70
N GLN A 355 -1.36 -13.92 12.54
CA GLN A 355 -0.72 -15.23 12.60
C GLN A 355 -1.43 -16.15 13.60
N SER A 356 -1.48 -17.46 13.37
CA SER A 356 -1.97 -18.40 14.38
C SER A 356 -0.92 -18.63 15.45
N ILE A 357 0.33 -18.79 15.04
CA ILE A 357 1.51 -18.90 15.90
C ILE A 357 2.62 -18.03 15.31
N TYR A 358 3.06 -17.04 16.07
CA TYR A 358 4.18 -16.16 15.73
C TYR A 358 5.34 -16.37 16.69
N ILE A 359 6.54 -16.61 16.14
CA ILE A 359 7.77 -16.85 16.90
C ILE A 359 8.84 -15.88 16.42
N SER A 360 9.40 -15.11 17.34
CA SER A 360 10.51 -14.19 17.06
C SER A 360 11.63 -14.31 18.10
N SER A 361 12.88 -14.31 17.62
CA SER A 361 14.08 -14.28 18.46
C SER A 361 14.12 -15.37 19.55
N SER A 362 13.57 -16.55 19.27
CA SER A 362 13.30 -17.60 20.26
C SER A 362 13.89 -18.94 19.81
N ARG A 363 14.84 -19.50 20.57
CA ARG A 363 15.54 -20.74 20.21
C ARG A 363 14.83 -21.98 20.73
N ASN A 364 14.98 -23.10 20.02
CA ASN A 364 14.48 -24.42 20.42
C ASN A 364 12.96 -24.45 20.69
N THR A 365 12.15 -23.83 19.84
CA THR A 365 10.68 -23.92 19.97
C THR A 365 10.15 -25.15 19.25
N THR A 366 9.31 -25.95 19.90
CA THR A 366 8.67 -27.14 19.31
C THR A 366 7.17 -26.91 19.15
N ILE A 367 6.66 -26.98 17.92
CA ILE A 367 5.24 -26.92 17.58
C ILE A 367 4.81 -28.32 17.13
N LEU A 368 4.01 -29.02 17.95
CA LEU A 368 3.72 -30.44 17.79
C LEU A 368 2.21 -30.75 17.80
N ASN A 369 1.71 -31.53 16.85
CA ASN A 369 0.32 -32.04 16.86
C ASN A 369 -0.78 -30.97 16.98
N ASN A 370 -0.55 -29.74 16.50
CA ASN A 370 -1.57 -28.69 16.54
C ASN A 370 -2.49 -28.76 15.31
N THR A 371 -3.74 -28.36 15.49
CA THR A 371 -4.72 -28.19 14.41
C THR A 371 -5.02 -26.71 14.24
N ILE A 372 -4.65 -26.15 13.09
CA ILE A 372 -4.78 -24.73 12.78
C ILE A 372 -5.74 -24.56 11.59
N ASN A 373 -6.77 -23.75 11.76
CA ASN A 373 -7.75 -23.44 10.71
C ASN A 373 -8.13 -21.95 10.75
N ASP A 374 -7.38 -21.13 10.03
CA ASP A 374 -7.62 -19.69 9.96
C ASP A 374 -8.58 -19.38 8.82
N SER A 375 -9.80 -18.97 9.16
CA SER A 375 -10.85 -18.64 8.19
C SER A 375 -11.36 -17.21 8.33
N TYR A 376 -10.46 -16.21 8.46
CA TYR A 376 -10.84 -14.82 8.20
C TYR A 376 -10.59 -14.50 6.72
N GLU A 377 -11.63 -14.67 5.91
CA GLU A 377 -11.59 -14.43 4.45
C GLU A 377 -11.78 -12.95 4.06
N ASN A 378 -11.91 -12.03 5.03
CA ASN A 378 -12.30 -10.65 4.74
C ASN A 378 -11.13 -9.67 4.92
N GLY A 379 -10.64 -9.18 3.78
CA GLY A 379 -9.64 -8.12 3.74
C GLY A 379 -9.37 -7.58 2.33
N GLU A 380 -10.39 -7.44 1.49
CA GLU A 380 -10.44 -6.32 0.53
C GLU A 380 -10.67 -5.02 1.33
N TYR A 381 -9.74 -4.69 2.24
CA TYR A 381 -9.67 -3.35 2.80
C TYR A 381 -8.78 -2.55 1.86
N GLU A 382 -9.44 -1.85 0.94
CA GLU A 382 -8.84 -0.76 0.17
C GLU A 382 -8.14 0.21 1.14
N GLY A 383 -6.81 0.24 1.13
CA GLY A 383 -6.03 1.36 1.69
C GLY A 383 -4.93 1.03 2.70
N TYR A 384 -4.86 -0.16 3.29
CA TYR A 384 -3.74 -0.55 4.17
C TYR A 384 -3.28 -1.99 3.90
N HIS A 385 -2.06 -2.11 3.39
CA HIS A 385 -1.37 -3.34 2.99
C HIS A 385 -1.09 -4.32 4.15
N TYR A 386 -2.10 -5.00 4.70
CA TYR A 386 -1.88 -6.22 5.50
C TYR A 386 -1.90 -7.45 4.57
N HIS A 387 -0.91 -7.54 3.65
CA HIS A 387 -0.90 -8.57 2.60
C HIS A 387 -0.29 -9.93 2.99
N TYR A 388 0.10 -10.18 4.25
CA TYR A 388 0.96 -11.35 4.56
C TYR A 388 0.56 -12.21 5.77
N THR A 389 -0.73 -12.52 5.98
CA THR A 389 -1.12 -13.45 7.06
C THR A 389 -0.58 -14.86 6.80
N ARG A 390 0.23 -15.39 7.73
CA ARG A 390 0.81 -16.75 7.74
C ARG A 390 0.31 -17.50 8.96
N SER A 391 -0.02 -18.78 8.85
CA SER A 391 -0.49 -19.52 10.04
C SER A 391 0.60 -19.71 11.08
N ILE A 392 1.77 -20.16 10.64
CA ILE A 392 2.96 -20.30 11.50
C ILE A 392 4.07 -19.45 10.87
N GLU A 393 4.60 -18.50 11.63
CA GLU A 393 5.73 -17.67 11.21
C GLU A 393 6.86 -17.75 12.25
N VAL A 394 8.06 -18.07 11.77
CA VAL A 394 9.26 -18.29 12.58
C VAL A 394 10.39 -17.39 12.08
N ILE A 395 10.79 -16.41 12.89
CA ILE A 395 11.77 -15.37 12.52
C ILE A 395 12.89 -15.34 13.56
N ASP A 396 14.15 -15.31 13.13
CA ASP A 396 15.34 -15.21 14.00
C ASP A 396 15.38 -16.29 15.12
N SER A 397 14.81 -17.46 14.85
CA SER A 397 14.43 -18.47 15.84
C SER A 397 14.99 -19.85 15.48
N PRO A 398 16.33 -20.04 15.59
CA PRO A 398 17.00 -21.25 15.15
C PRO A 398 16.65 -22.48 16.02
N TYR A 399 16.90 -23.66 15.45
CA TYR A 399 16.64 -24.95 16.08
C TYR A 399 15.16 -25.22 16.42
N SER A 400 14.24 -24.58 15.72
CA SER A 400 12.80 -24.79 15.93
C SER A 400 12.33 -26.10 15.27
N THR A 401 11.38 -26.80 15.88
CA THR A 401 10.82 -28.06 15.35
C THR A 401 9.32 -27.92 15.12
N ILE A 402 8.86 -28.10 13.89
CA ILE A 402 7.45 -28.09 13.50
C ILE A 402 7.08 -29.52 13.08
N GLU A 403 6.31 -30.22 13.88
CA GLU A 403 6.05 -31.65 13.69
C GLU A 403 4.57 -32.04 13.81
N ASN A 404 4.09 -32.87 12.89
CA ASN A 404 2.75 -33.48 12.92
C ASN A 404 1.58 -32.46 13.05
N ASN A 405 1.75 -31.23 12.58
CA ASN A 405 0.69 -30.22 12.61
C ASN A 405 -0.20 -30.34 11.37
N VAL A 406 -1.48 -30.01 11.54
CA VAL A 406 -2.46 -29.90 10.47
C VAL A 406 -2.87 -28.44 10.33
N VAL A 407 -2.50 -27.81 9.22
CA VAL A 407 -2.80 -26.40 8.95
C VAL A 407 -3.65 -26.29 7.69
N SER A 408 -4.83 -25.73 7.83
CA SER A 408 -5.78 -25.49 6.73
C SER A 408 -6.11 -24.00 6.60
N SER A 409 -5.12 -23.19 6.21
CA SER A 409 -5.23 -21.73 6.08
C SER A 409 -5.48 -21.19 4.67
N ASN A 410 -6.00 -19.96 4.60
CA ASN A 410 -6.38 -19.31 3.36
C ASN A 410 -5.25 -18.60 2.59
N ARG A 411 -4.03 -18.47 3.13
CA ARG A 411 -2.86 -17.92 2.39
C ARG A 411 -1.62 -18.80 2.51
N CYS A 412 -0.68 -18.48 3.39
CA CYS A 412 0.55 -19.26 3.60
C CYS A 412 0.48 -20.05 4.92
N SER A 413 0.78 -21.35 4.90
CA SER A 413 0.69 -22.16 6.13
C SER A 413 1.92 -22.03 7.02
N LEU A 414 3.10 -21.84 6.43
CA LEU A 414 4.35 -21.79 7.17
C LEU A 414 5.36 -20.85 6.51
N LYS A 415 5.91 -19.92 7.29
CA LYS A 415 7.09 -19.12 6.92
C LYS A 415 8.24 -19.30 7.88
N PHE A 416 9.45 -19.41 7.32
CA PHE A 416 10.72 -19.36 8.05
C PHE A 416 11.62 -18.25 7.49
N GLU A 417 12.24 -17.49 8.40
CA GLU A 417 13.21 -16.44 8.09
C GLU A 417 14.33 -16.43 9.14
N ASN A 418 15.59 -16.44 8.67
CA ASN A 418 16.81 -16.44 9.50
C ASN A 418 16.76 -17.40 10.70
N SER A 419 16.27 -18.62 10.47
CA SER A 419 15.96 -19.59 11.52
C SER A 419 16.60 -20.96 11.20
N PRO A 420 17.94 -21.02 11.10
CA PRO A 420 18.66 -22.20 10.65
C PRO A 420 18.57 -23.38 11.62
N TYR A 421 18.96 -24.56 11.13
CA TYR A 421 18.98 -25.82 11.89
C TYR A 421 17.62 -26.27 12.43
N SER A 422 16.54 -25.76 11.83
CA SER A 422 15.17 -26.09 12.19
C SER A 422 14.69 -27.37 11.48
N SER A 423 13.69 -28.03 12.04
CA SER A 423 13.09 -29.26 11.50
C SER A 423 11.62 -29.06 11.18
N ILE A 424 11.17 -29.53 10.01
CA ILE A 424 9.77 -29.51 9.56
C ILE A 424 9.41 -30.94 9.16
N ILE A 425 8.64 -31.65 9.99
CA ILE A 425 8.48 -33.10 9.88
C ILE A 425 7.00 -33.51 9.90
N SER A 426 6.57 -34.30 8.91
CA SER A 426 5.26 -34.99 8.93
C SER A 426 4.04 -34.08 9.09
N ASN A 427 4.12 -32.83 8.65
CA ASN A 427 3.01 -31.89 8.73
C ASN A 427 2.10 -31.99 7.49
N ARG A 428 0.84 -31.57 7.66
CA ARG A 428 -0.10 -31.34 6.55
C ARG A 428 -0.41 -29.86 6.45
N PHE A 429 0.13 -29.21 5.42
CA PHE A 429 -0.10 -27.80 5.12
C PHE A 429 -0.90 -27.63 3.82
N ILE A 430 -1.22 -26.38 3.50
CA ILE A 430 -1.73 -25.97 2.19
C ILE A 430 -0.62 -25.41 1.31
N SER A 431 0.36 -24.74 1.92
CA SER A 431 1.48 -24.09 1.24
C SER A 431 2.58 -23.74 2.24
N ILE A 432 3.84 -23.72 1.79
CA ILE A 432 5.00 -23.33 2.61
C ILE A 432 5.81 -22.27 1.86
N ASP A 433 6.39 -21.31 2.58
CA ASP A 433 7.34 -20.34 2.05
C ASP A 433 8.57 -20.28 2.95
N ILE A 434 9.71 -20.81 2.50
CA ILE A 434 10.95 -20.84 3.29
C ILE A 434 11.98 -19.98 2.57
N ASP A 435 12.66 -19.10 3.30
CA ASP A 435 13.77 -18.34 2.74
C ASP A 435 14.90 -19.27 2.26
N SER A 436 15.43 -18.93 1.10
CA SER A 436 16.48 -19.66 0.39
C SER A 436 17.75 -19.88 1.23
N LEU A 437 18.08 -18.96 2.14
CA LEU A 437 19.26 -19.04 3.00
C LEU A 437 19.14 -20.13 4.08
N ASP A 438 17.93 -20.37 4.59
CA ASP A 438 17.70 -21.28 5.71
C ASP A 438 17.68 -22.76 5.29
N ILE A 439 17.19 -23.05 4.07
CA ILE A 439 16.93 -24.41 3.58
C ILE A 439 18.14 -25.33 3.69
N ASN A 440 19.36 -24.81 3.46
CA ASN A 440 20.60 -25.60 3.50
C ASN A 440 20.87 -26.28 4.85
N THR A 441 20.29 -25.75 5.92
CA THR A 441 20.54 -26.24 7.28
C THR A 441 19.33 -26.96 7.88
N MET A 442 18.19 -26.97 7.19
CA MET A 442 16.93 -27.49 7.71
C MET A 442 16.76 -28.98 7.44
N ASN A 443 16.04 -29.66 8.34
CA ASN A 443 15.59 -31.03 8.16
C ASN A 443 14.09 -31.05 7.79
N ILE A 444 13.79 -31.20 6.49
CA ILE A 444 12.41 -31.16 5.97
C ILE A 444 12.03 -32.54 5.44
N VAL A 445 11.11 -33.24 6.11
CA VAL A 445 10.81 -34.66 5.81
C VAL A 445 9.32 -34.96 5.94
N ASN A 446 8.78 -35.74 4.99
CA ASN A 446 7.42 -36.29 5.02
C ASN A 446 6.28 -35.25 5.13
N ASN A 447 6.47 -34.03 4.65
CA ASN A 447 5.40 -33.03 4.68
C ASN A 447 4.49 -33.15 3.45
N SER A 448 3.20 -32.91 3.66
CA SER A 448 2.19 -32.90 2.60
C SER A 448 1.55 -31.52 2.45
N LEU A 449 1.28 -31.15 1.21
CA LEU A 449 0.74 -29.87 0.75
C LEU A 449 -0.47 -30.13 -0.15
N ASN A 450 -1.67 -29.72 0.28
CA ASN A 450 -2.92 -29.98 -0.45
C ASN A 450 -3.11 -31.46 -0.84
N ASN A 451 -2.79 -32.38 0.07
CA ASN A 451 -2.81 -33.84 -0.13
C ASN A 451 -1.77 -34.40 -1.13
N LYS A 452 -0.82 -33.59 -1.60
CA LYS A 452 0.36 -34.01 -2.36
C LYS A 452 1.60 -33.94 -1.49
N GLU A 453 2.68 -34.61 -1.87
CA GLU A 453 3.95 -34.50 -1.15
C GLU A 453 4.64 -33.15 -1.45
N LEU A 454 5.43 -32.63 -0.52
CA LEU A 454 6.37 -31.53 -0.77
C LEU A 454 7.68 -32.11 -1.35
N GLY A 455 8.06 -31.71 -2.55
CA GLY A 455 9.29 -32.17 -3.18
C GLY A 455 10.50 -31.42 -2.65
N ILE A 456 11.36 -32.05 -1.85
CA ILE A 456 12.62 -31.44 -1.37
C ILE A 456 13.80 -32.16 -1.99
N PHE A 457 14.58 -31.45 -2.80
CA PHE A 457 15.73 -31.98 -3.51
C PHE A 457 16.98 -31.17 -3.13
N ILE A 458 17.86 -31.76 -2.33
CA ILE A 458 19.08 -31.12 -1.84
C ILE A 458 20.30 -31.94 -2.26
N ASN A 459 21.30 -31.27 -2.86
CA ASN A 459 22.57 -31.89 -3.31
C ASN A 459 22.38 -33.09 -4.25
N GLN A 460 21.31 -33.11 -5.04
CA GLN A 460 21.03 -34.18 -5.99
C GLN A 460 21.56 -33.84 -7.39
N ASN A 461 21.82 -34.87 -8.19
CA ASN A 461 22.28 -34.71 -9.56
C ASN A 461 21.52 -35.65 -10.50
N ASN A 462 21.09 -35.13 -11.64
CA ASN A 462 20.43 -35.88 -12.72
C ASN A 462 19.13 -36.57 -12.29
N PHE A 463 18.09 -35.77 -12.11
CA PHE A 463 16.75 -36.23 -11.72
C PHE A 463 15.65 -35.35 -12.35
N SER A 464 14.44 -35.90 -12.39
CA SER A 464 13.25 -35.21 -12.86
C SER A 464 12.27 -34.93 -11.73
N ILE A 465 11.54 -33.82 -11.81
CA ILE A 465 10.46 -33.46 -10.87
C ILE A 465 9.12 -33.63 -11.58
N SER A 466 8.21 -34.43 -11.00
CA SER A 466 6.86 -34.64 -11.52
C SER A 466 5.82 -33.77 -10.83
N SER A 467 4.63 -33.62 -11.45
CA SER A 467 3.49 -32.91 -10.85
C SER A 467 2.82 -33.64 -9.69
N ASP A 468 3.37 -34.76 -9.22
CA ASP A 468 2.93 -35.41 -7.98
C ASP A 468 3.21 -34.52 -6.75
N TYR A 469 4.17 -33.60 -6.88
CA TYR A 469 4.43 -32.54 -5.90
C TYR A 469 3.55 -31.33 -6.18
N SER A 470 2.93 -30.76 -5.14
CA SER A 470 2.20 -29.48 -5.30
C SER A 470 3.13 -28.28 -5.19
N GLN A 471 4.24 -28.41 -4.46
CA GLN A 471 5.35 -27.48 -4.45
C GLN A 471 6.66 -28.27 -4.39
N PHE A 472 7.73 -27.68 -4.89
CA PHE A 472 9.06 -28.26 -4.82
C PHE A 472 10.13 -27.21 -4.55
N ILE A 473 11.17 -27.65 -3.84
CA ILE A 473 12.34 -26.86 -3.45
C ILE A 473 13.59 -27.63 -3.89
N VAL A 474 14.45 -26.95 -4.64
CA VAL A 474 15.62 -27.53 -5.31
C VAL A 474 16.86 -26.72 -4.91
N VAL A 475 17.75 -27.32 -4.13
CA VAL A 475 18.91 -26.62 -3.56
C VAL A 475 20.21 -27.36 -3.84
N ASN A 476 21.21 -26.65 -4.36
CA ASN A 476 22.53 -27.20 -4.71
C ASN A 476 22.43 -28.44 -5.62
N CYS A 477 21.44 -28.47 -6.50
CA CYS A 477 21.20 -29.57 -7.41
C CYS A 477 21.78 -29.29 -8.79
N SER A 478 22.01 -30.34 -9.58
CA SER A 478 22.45 -30.20 -10.97
C SER A 478 21.72 -31.15 -11.91
N LYS A 479 21.54 -30.75 -13.17
CA LYS A 479 20.84 -31.54 -14.21
C LYS A 479 19.43 -31.90 -13.77
N VAL A 480 18.63 -30.87 -13.51
CA VAL A 480 17.25 -30.99 -13.04
C VAL A 480 16.32 -30.86 -14.23
N SER A 481 15.38 -31.78 -14.42
CA SER A 481 14.38 -31.70 -15.49
C SER A 481 12.94 -31.63 -14.96
N ILE A 482 12.11 -30.80 -15.58
CA ILE A 482 10.66 -30.77 -15.41
C ILE A 482 10.05 -30.80 -16.80
N GLU A 483 9.33 -31.85 -17.15
CA GLU A 483 8.88 -32.08 -18.53
C GLU A 483 7.42 -32.54 -18.60
N SER A 484 6.61 -31.88 -19.43
CA SER A 484 5.20 -32.27 -19.67
C SER A 484 4.32 -32.26 -18.42
N GLU A 485 4.60 -31.34 -17.48
CA GLU A 485 3.91 -31.26 -16.19
C GLU A 485 2.94 -30.08 -16.14
N SER A 486 1.90 -30.20 -15.31
CA SER A 486 0.95 -29.11 -15.05
C SER A 486 0.81 -28.89 -13.55
N TYR A 487 1.17 -27.68 -13.11
CA TYR A 487 1.13 -27.27 -11.73
C TYR A 487 0.07 -26.21 -11.52
N ASN A 488 -0.69 -26.35 -10.43
CA ASN A 488 -1.65 -25.35 -10.00
C ASN A 488 -0.95 -24.39 -9.03
N ILE A 489 -0.88 -23.12 -9.40
CA ILE A 489 -0.40 -22.05 -8.52
C ILE A 489 -1.49 -21.81 -7.48
N PHE A 490 -1.22 -22.17 -6.23
CA PHE A 490 -2.17 -22.00 -5.14
C PHE A 490 -1.49 -21.47 -3.88
N LYS A 491 -1.71 -20.18 -3.61
CA LYS A 491 -1.40 -19.49 -2.34
C LYS A 491 0.06 -19.48 -1.83
N ALA A 492 1.00 -20.21 -2.44
CA ALA A 492 2.44 -19.94 -2.39
C ALA A 492 3.12 -20.41 -3.68
N LYS A 493 4.44 -20.22 -3.75
CA LYS A 493 5.25 -20.52 -4.93
C LYS A 493 5.19 -22.01 -5.28
N VAL A 494 5.20 -22.33 -6.58
CA VAL A 494 5.23 -23.73 -7.04
C VAL A 494 6.65 -24.28 -6.95
N GLY A 495 7.62 -23.53 -7.47
CA GLY A 495 9.02 -23.95 -7.52
C GLY A 495 9.99 -22.91 -6.97
N LEU A 496 10.90 -23.35 -6.11
CA LEU A 496 12.05 -22.58 -5.64
C LEU A 496 13.35 -23.31 -5.99
N PHE A 497 14.20 -22.66 -6.79
CA PHE A 497 15.54 -23.13 -7.12
C PHE A 497 16.57 -22.22 -6.48
N HIS A 498 17.53 -22.80 -5.76
CA HIS A 498 18.63 -22.07 -5.16
C HIS A 498 19.96 -22.75 -5.45
N SER A 499 20.96 -21.98 -5.88
CA SER A 499 22.34 -22.44 -6.10
C SER A 499 22.43 -23.71 -6.96
N SER A 500 21.52 -23.87 -7.92
CA SER A 500 21.37 -25.08 -8.74
C SER A 500 21.76 -24.80 -10.20
N SER A 501 22.17 -25.85 -10.93
CA SER A 501 22.69 -25.71 -12.28
C SER A 501 22.10 -26.68 -13.30
N TYR A 502 22.11 -26.31 -14.58
CA TYR A 502 21.60 -27.14 -15.68
C TYR A 502 20.14 -27.53 -15.45
N ILE A 503 19.28 -26.53 -15.24
CA ILE A 503 17.85 -26.72 -15.00
C ILE A 503 17.12 -26.64 -16.35
N ASN A 504 16.33 -27.65 -16.68
CA ASN A 504 15.53 -27.70 -17.89
C ASN A 504 14.04 -27.82 -17.55
N ILE A 505 13.23 -26.87 -18.01
CA ILE A 505 11.78 -26.86 -17.83
C ILE A 505 11.14 -26.82 -19.20
N SER A 506 10.44 -27.87 -19.61
CA SER A 506 9.87 -27.96 -20.95
C SER A 506 8.44 -28.49 -20.98
N TYR A 507 7.62 -27.96 -21.89
CA TYR A 507 6.22 -28.38 -22.08
C TYR A 507 5.40 -28.32 -20.79
N CYS A 508 5.64 -27.31 -19.93
CA CYS A 508 5.02 -27.21 -18.62
C CYS A 508 4.01 -26.06 -18.54
N SER A 509 2.99 -26.22 -17.71
CA SER A 509 2.07 -25.13 -17.36
C SER A 509 2.06 -24.87 -15.85
N PHE A 510 2.09 -23.60 -15.46
CA PHE A 510 1.99 -23.11 -14.09
C PHE A 510 0.82 -22.13 -14.05
N THR A 511 -0.36 -22.58 -13.63
CA THR A 511 -1.60 -21.79 -13.78
C THR A 511 -2.41 -21.73 -12.49
N SER A 512 -3.17 -20.66 -12.28
CA SER A 512 -4.21 -20.62 -11.25
C SER A 512 -5.60 -20.35 -11.83
N THR A 513 -6.64 -20.77 -11.11
CA THR A 513 -8.04 -20.45 -11.44
C THR A 513 -8.54 -19.17 -10.77
N LYS A 514 -7.77 -18.64 -9.82
CA LYS A 514 -8.08 -17.42 -9.06
C LYS A 514 -6.80 -16.63 -8.84
N ARG A 515 -6.97 -15.35 -8.50
CA ARG A 515 -5.87 -14.48 -8.08
C ARG A 515 -5.00 -15.14 -7.02
N THR A 516 -3.69 -15.21 -7.26
CA THR A 516 -2.70 -15.59 -6.27
C THR A 516 -1.76 -14.41 -6.00
N TYR A 517 -1.27 -14.30 -4.76
CA TYR A 517 -0.34 -13.26 -4.31
C TYR A 517 1.08 -13.85 -4.18
N CYS A 518 1.47 -14.69 -5.14
CA CYS A 518 2.66 -15.51 -5.05
C CYS A 518 3.39 -15.60 -6.40
N THR A 519 4.71 -15.71 -6.33
CA THR A 519 5.57 -15.99 -7.48
C THR A 519 5.36 -17.43 -7.98
N ALA A 520 5.21 -17.70 -9.27
CA ALA A 520 5.07 -19.08 -9.74
C ALA A 520 6.38 -19.88 -9.60
N LEU A 521 7.47 -19.33 -10.15
CA LEU A 521 8.82 -19.92 -10.11
C LEU A 521 9.86 -18.90 -9.68
N ARG A 522 10.77 -19.29 -8.78
CA ARG A 522 11.89 -18.46 -8.33
C ARG A 522 13.23 -19.16 -8.50
N PHE A 523 14.22 -18.43 -9.00
CA PHE A 523 15.59 -18.90 -9.22
C PHE A 523 16.59 -17.94 -8.60
N ASP A 524 17.28 -18.39 -7.56
CA ASP A 524 18.31 -17.61 -6.87
C ASP A 524 19.68 -18.27 -7.04
N ASN A 525 20.69 -17.51 -7.45
CA ASN A 525 22.08 -17.99 -7.62
C ASN A 525 22.21 -19.22 -8.54
N CYS A 526 21.33 -19.35 -9.54
CA CYS A 526 21.29 -20.49 -10.44
C CYS A 526 22.09 -20.22 -11.73
N THR A 527 22.51 -21.29 -12.40
CA THR A 527 23.27 -21.19 -13.66
C THR A 527 22.76 -22.17 -14.71
N SER A 528 22.79 -21.77 -15.99
CA SER A 528 22.34 -22.65 -17.10
C SER A 528 20.88 -23.10 -16.94
N ILE A 529 19.94 -22.16 -17.05
CA ILE A 529 18.50 -22.43 -16.95
C ILE A 529 17.91 -22.42 -18.36
N GLN A 530 17.07 -23.39 -18.69
CA GLN A 530 16.46 -23.55 -20.00
C GLN A 530 14.95 -23.71 -19.85
N PHE A 531 14.18 -22.88 -20.55
CA PHE A 531 12.74 -23.00 -20.69
C PHE A 531 12.37 -23.27 -22.14
N GLN A 532 11.45 -24.21 -22.37
CA GLN A 532 10.96 -24.53 -23.70
C GLN A 532 9.45 -24.84 -23.69
N TYR A 533 8.62 -24.05 -24.36
CA TYR A 533 7.16 -24.22 -24.36
C TYR A 533 6.57 -24.24 -22.94
N VAL A 534 6.76 -23.14 -22.20
CA VAL A 534 6.29 -23.00 -20.83
C VAL A 534 5.21 -21.92 -20.76
N GLU A 535 4.14 -22.20 -20.01
CA GLU A 535 3.05 -21.24 -19.76
C GLU A 535 2.96 -20.91 -18.27
N VAL A 536 2.84 -19.62 -17.95
CA VAL A 536 2.61 -19.12 -16.59
C VAL A 536 1.41 -18.17 -16.60
N ASP A 537 0.41 -18.42 -15.75
CA ASP A 537 -0.88 -17.71 -15.77
C ASP A 537 -1.46 -17.49 -14.36
N PHE A 538 -2.11 -16.34 -14.13
CA PHE A 538 -2.79 -15.95 -12.88
C PHE A 538 -1.92 -16.01 -11.61
N CYS A 539 -0.82 -15.26 -11.63
CA CYS A 539 0.15 -15.16 -10.55
C CYS A 539 0.36 -13.71 -10.10
N ASP A 540 1.07 -13.51 -9.00
CA ASP A 540 1.52 -12.16 -8.61
C ASP A 540 2.71 -11.78 -9.49
N ILE A 541 3.80 -12.53 -9.34
CA ILE A 541 4.95 -12.55 -10.24
C ILE A 541 4.98 -13.89 -10.98
N GLY A 542 5.22 -13.89 -12.28
CA GLY A 542 5.35 -15.15 -13.03
C GLY A 542 6.65 -15.88 -12.69
N ILE A 543 7.76 -15.31 -13.11
CA ILE A 543 9.10 -15.89 -12.89
C ILE A 543 10.00 -14.82 -12.27
N SER A 544 10.65 -15.14 -11.16
CA SER A 544 11.66 -14.28 -10.54
C SER A 544 13.04 -14.93 -10.65
N ILE A 545 14.02 -14.20 -11.18
CA ILE A 545 15.41 -14.65 -11.35
C ILE A 545 16.35 -13.64 -10.71
N ALA A 546 17.09 -14.06 -9.68
CA ALA A 546 18.06 -13.22 -9.00
C ALA A 546 19.46 -13.84 -9.02
N ASN A 547 20.48 -13.01 -9.24
CA ASN A 547 21.90 -13.38 -9.17
C ASN A 547 22.26 -14.62 -10.01
N SER A 548 21.57 -14.81 -11.13
CA SER A 548 21.64 -16.02 -11.94
C SER A 548 22.13 -15.70 -13.36
N ASN A 549 22.69 -16.69 -14.05
CA ASN A 549 23.26 -16.47 -15.38
C ASN A 549 23.01 -17.61 -16.37
N ASN A 550 23.22 -17.30 -17.66
CA ASN A 550 23.09 -18.24 -18.78
C ASN A 550 21.68 -18.84 -18.83
N THR A 551 20.66 -17.99 -18.94
CA THR A 551 19.26 -18.42 -18.99
C THR A 551 18.71 -18.27 -20.40
N VAL A 552 17.99 -19.27 -20.90
CA VAL A 552 17.33 -19.21 -22.20
C VAL A 552 15.85 -19.51 -22.02
N PHE A 553 15.01 -18.60 -22.51
CA PHE A 553 13.57 -18.77 -22.62
C PHE A 553 13.18 -18.92 -24.07
N LYS A 554 12.64 -20.08 -24.44
CA LYS A 554 12.15 -20.35 -25.78
C LYS A 554 10.67 -20.67 -25.74
N SER A 555 9.86 -19.91 -26.46
CA SER A 555 8.41 -20.10 -26.51
C SER A 555 7.77 -20.07 -25.11
N LEU A 556 8.17 -19.11 -24.28
CA LEU A 556 7.55 -18.85 -22.99
C LEU A 556 6.30 -17.98 -23.18
N THR A 557 5.23 -18.24 -22.44
CA THR A 557 4.09 -17.32 -22.34
C THR A 557 3.83 -17.01 -20.86
N VAL A 558 3.88 -15.74 -20.48
CA VAL A 558 3.48 -15.25 -19.16
C VAL A 558 2.29 -14.33 -19.33
N ARG A 559 1.22 -14.54 -18.56
CA ARG A 559 0.02 -13.71 -18.66
C ARG A 559 -0.75 -13.55 -17.36
N ASN A 560 -1.54 -12.47 -17.30
CA ASN A 560 -2.44 -12.14 -16.17
C ASN A 560 -1.70 -12.06 -14.81
N SER A 561 -0.51 -11.45 -14.81
CA SER A 561 0.28 -11.19 -13.60
C SER A 561 -0.21 -9.93 -12.89
N TYR A 562 -0.29 -9.94 -11.55
CA TYR A 562 -0.72 -8.78 -10.76
C TYR A 562 0.39 -7.79 -10.45
N ASP A 563 1.63 -8.22 -10.58
CA ASP A 563 2.84 -7.43 -10.54
C ASP A 563 3.58 -7.69 -11.87
N ASP A 564 4.88 -7.92 -11.85
CA ASP A 564 5.68 -8.23 -13.04
C ASP A 564 5.44 -9.65 -13.59
N GLY A 565 5.39 -9.79 -14.92
CA GLY A 565 5.40 -11.10 -15.58
C GLY A 565 6.70 -11.85 -15.28
N ILE A 566 7.83 -11.21 -15.55
CA ILE A 566 9.15 -11.73 -15.20
C ILE A 566 9.98 -10.61 -14.57
N GLU A 567 10.57 -10.91 -13.42
CA GLU A 567 11.50 -10.04 -12.73
C GLU A 567 12.90 -10.65 -12.77
N CYS A 568 13.88 -9.86 -13.21
CA CYS A 568 15.28 -10.25 -13.29
C CYS A 568 16.16 -9.24 -12.54
N TYR A 569 16.89 -9.69 -11.52
CA TYR A 569 17.80 -8.87 -10.73
C TYR A 569 19.24 -9.40 -10.77
N ASN A 570 20.19 -8.54 -11.14
CA ASN A 570 21.63 -8.86 -11.20
C ASN A 570 21.91 -10.12 -12.03
N VAL A 571 21.43 -10.13 -13.27
CA VAL A 571 21.47 -11.30 -14.17
C VAL A 571 22.38 -11.08 -15.37
N HIS A 572 22.95 -12.16 -15.91
CA HIS A 572 23.89 -12.08 -17.02
C HIS A 572 23.62 -13.17 -18.07
N ASN A 573 23.77 -12.83 -19.35
CA ASN A 573 23.60 -13.74 -20.48
C ASN A 573 22.21 -14.40 -20.49
N ILE A 574 21.16 -13.60 -20.68
CA ILE A 574 19.78 -14.11 -20.80
C ILE A 574 19.27 -13.91 -22.23
N THR A 575 18.64 -14.94 -22.78
CA THR A 575 17.97 -14.89 -24.07
C THR A 575 16.48 -15.19 -23.93
N PHE A 576 15.63 -14.36 -24.52
CA PHE A 576 14.22 -14.60 -24.77
C PHE A 576 14.01 -14.76 -26.28
N GLU A 577 13.47 -15.90 -26.71
CA GLU A 577 13.16 -16.24 -28.09
C GLU A 577 11.68 -16.65 -28.17
N ASP A 578 10.94 -16.04 -29.10
CA ASP A 578 9.53 -16.36 -29.38
C ASP A 578 8.64 -16.32 -28.12
N SER A 579 8.86 -15.36 -27.21
CA SER A 579 8.22 -15.32 -25.89
C SER A 579 7.15 -14.22 -25.77
N ASN A 580 6.08 -14.49 -25.03
CA ASN A 580 4.89 -13.65 -24.96
C ASN A 580 4.65 -13.13 -23.53
N PHE A 581 4.32 -11.84 -23.41
CA PHE A 581 4.00 -11.15 -22.16
C PHE A 581 2.66 -10.44 -22.30
N ILE A 582 1.62 -10.92 -21.62
CA ILE A 582 0.22 -10.51 -21.91
C ILE A 582 -0.50 -10.10 -20.62
N ASN A 583 -1.09 -8.90 -20.60
CA ASN A 583 -1.93 -8.42 -19.50
C ASN A 583 -1.24 -8.53 -18.12
N CYS A 584 0.02 -8.12 -18.02
CA CYS A 584 0.73 -7.96 -16.75
C CYS A 584 0.44 -6.55 -16.21
N ARG A 585 0.04 -6.44 -14.94
CA ARG A 585 -0.41 -5.16 -14.37
C ARG A 585 0.70 -4.12 -14.24
N HIS A 586 1.91 -4.57 -13.89
CA HIS A 586 3.13 -3.75 -13.97
C HIS A 586 3.85 -4.07 -15.27
N GLU A 587 5.05 -4.66 -15.20
CA GLU A 587 5.86 -4.92 -16.39
C GLU A 587 5.64 -6.34 -16.89
N GLY A 588 5.63 -6.54 -18.21
CA GLY A 588 5.76 -7.88 -18.78
C GLY A 588 7.13 -8.49 -18.47
N LEU A 589 8.18 -7.67 -18.57
CA LEU A 589 9.55 -8.02 -18.24
C LEU A 589 10.27 -6.84 -17.57
N ASN A 590 10.75 -7.06 -16.35
CA ASN A 590 11.53 -6.09 -15.58
C ASN A 590 12.97 -6.56 -15.43
N LEU A 591 13.91 -5.78 -15.98
CA LEU A 591 15.35 -6.03 -15.95
C LEU A 591 16.06 -4.99 -15.09
N ILE A 592 16.70 -5.45 -14.02
CA ILE A 592 17.42 -4.59 -13.07
C ILE A 592 18.85 -5.11 -12.93
N ALA A 593 19.84 -4.24 -13.16
CA ALA A 593 21.26 -4.60 -13.13
C ALA A 593 21.59 -5.80 -14.03
N ALA A 594 21.00 -5.84 -15.23
CA ALA A 594 21.14 -6.95 -16.16
C ALA A 594 22.22 -6.69 -17.22
N GLN A 595 22.94 -7.73 -17.63
CA GLN A 595 23.96 -7.64 -18.68
C GLN A 595 23.82 -8.71 -19.77
N ASN A 596 24.09 -8.35 -21.02
CA ASN A 596 24.09 -9.26 -22.17
C ASN A 596 22.73 -9.94 -22.33
N ILE A 597 21.68 -9.15 -22.50
CA ILE A 597 20.31 -9.64 -22.63
C ILE A 597 19.88 -9.53 -24.09
N MET A 598 19.32 -10.61 -24.63
CA MET A 598 18.75 -10.65 -25.98
C MET A 598 17.27 -11.01 -25.90
N ILE A 599 16.41 -10.16 -26.44
CA ILE A 599 14.97 -10.39 -26.55
C ILE A 599 14.64 -10.37 -28.04
N SER A 600 14.09 -11.47 -28.55
CA SER A 600 13.86 -11.66 -29.97
C SER A 600 12.52 -12.31 -30.24
N ASN A 601 11.81 -11.80 -31.25
CA ASN A 601 10.49 -12.28 -31.65
C ASN A 601 9.48 -12.30 -30.48
N ALA A 602 9.56 -11.33 -29.58
CA ALA A 602 8.64 -11.26 -28.45
C ALA A 602 7.30 -10.62 -28.84
N TYR A 603 6.22 -11.02 -28.18
CA TYR A 603 4.91 -10.38 -28.29
C TYR A 603 4.49 -9.84 -26.93
N CYS A 604 4.30 -8.53 -26.84
CA CYS A 604 3.87 -7.84 -25.62
C CYS A 604 2.50 -7.21 -25.84
N GLU A 605 1.52 -7.55 -25.01
CA GLU A 605 0.17 -6.98 -25.07
C GLU A 605 -0.26 -6.47 -23.70
N SER A 606 -0.66 -5.20 -23.62
CA SER A 606 -1.01 -4.55 -22.34
C SER A 606 0.06 -4.76 -21.25
N SER A 607 1.33 -4.86 -21.65
CA SER A 607 2.47 -5.16 -20.79
C SER A 607 3.71 -4.48 -21.36
N SER A 608 4.60 -4.00 -20.50
CA SER A 608 5.78 -3.23 -20.88
C SER A 608 7.10 -3.94 -20.56
N ILE A 609 8.19 -3.41 -21.09
CA ILE A 609 9.55 -3.87 -20.79
C ILE A 609 10.30 -2.73 -20.11
N TRP A 610 10.68 -2.97 -18.86
CA TRP A 610 11.42 -2.02 -18.04
C TRP A 610 12.88 -2.46 -17.90
N ILE A 611 13.81 -1.54 -18.13
CA ILE A 611 15.25 -1.79 -18.10
C ILE A 611 15.91 -0.73 -17.24
N SER A 612 16.57 -1.12 -16.16
CA SER A 612 17.26 -0.17 -15.29
C SER A 612 18.66 -0.64 -14.92
N ASN A 613 19.61 0.31 -14.83
CA ASN A 613 20.99 0.06 -14.42
C ASN A 613 21.66 -1.09 -15.20
N SER A 614 21.33 -1.25 -16.48
CA SER A 614 21.65 -2.44 -17.28
C SER A 614 22.56 -2.12 -18.47
N ASP A 615 23.24 -3.13 -19.00
CA ASP A 615 24.23 -2.99 -20.08
C ASP A 615 24.07 -4.07 -21.15
N ASN A 616 24.33 -3.69 -22.40
CA ASN A 616 24.32 -4.59 -23.56
C ASN A 616 23.00 -5.36 -23.71
N ILE A 617 21.93 -4.62 -23.99
CA ILE A 617 20.57 -5.14 -24.16
C ILE A 617 20.17 -5.01 -25.63
N THR A 618 19.79 -6.12 -26.26
CA THR A 618 19.26 -6.13 -27.62
C THR A 618 17.82 -6.60 -27.62
N LEU A 619 16.92 -5.81 -28.18
CA LEU A 619 15.52 -6.14 -28.39
C LEU A 619 15.17 -6.04 -29.87
N GLN A 620 14.78 -7.16 -30.48
CA GLN A 620 14.60 -7.23 -31.93
C GLN A 620 13.39 -8.02 -32.42
N ASN A 621 12.89 -7.65 -33.60
CA ASN A 621 11.82 -8.35 -34.32
C ASN A 621 10.55 -8.59 -33.46
N SER A 622 10.27 -7.73 -32.50
CA SER A 622 9.22 -7.91 -31.50
C SER A 622 8.03 -6.98 -31.76
N GLU A 623 6.86 -7.37 -31.26
CA GLU A 623 5.60 -6.67 -31.45
C GLU A 623 5.00 -6.25 -30.10
N PHE A 624 4.57 -4.99 -30.01
CA PHE A 624 3.96 -4.39 -28.83
C PHE A 624 2.57 -3.85 -29.18
N ARG A 625 1.56 -4.20 -28.36
CA ARG A 625 0.17 -3.76 -28.52
C ARG A 625 -0.43 -3.29 -27.20
N ASP A 626 -1.23 -2.23 -27.26
CA ASP A 626 -2.03 -1.72 -26.14
C ASP A 626 -1.19 -1.48 -24.86
N CYS A 627 0.10 -1.16 -25.02
CA CYS A 627 0.98 -0.85 -23.90
C CYS A 627 0.89 0.66 -23.59
N LEU A 628 1.00 1.03 -22.31
CA LEU A 628 1.12 2.43 -21.92
C LEU A 628 2.48 3.00 -22.38
N THR A 629 3.58 2.52 -21.80
CA THR A 629 4.95 2.78 -22.27
C THR A 629 5.58 1.45 -22.68
N CYS A 630 5.75 1.14 -23.97
CA CYS A 630 6.17 -0.22 -24.37
C CYS A 630 7.56 -0.60 -23.85
N ILE A 631 8.55 0.27 -24.07
CA ILE A 631 9.93 0.07 -23.61
C ILE A 631 10.34 1.29 -22.82
N TYR A 632 10.78 1.06 -21.59
CA TYR A 632 11.37 2.10 -20.75
C TYR A 632 12.77 1.68 -20.34
N THR A 633 13.74 2.58 -20.54
CA THR A 633 15.11 2.40 -20.05
C THR A 633 15.52 3.57 -19.16
N GLU A 634 16.23 3.24 -18.09
CA GLU A 634 16.81 4.21 -17.15
C GLU A 634 18.24 3.81 -16.78
N ASP A 635 19.15 4.78 -16.87
CA ASP A 635 20.56 4.62 -16.47
C ASP A 635 21.18 3.31 -17.01
N SER A 636 20.89 3.03 -18.28
CA SER A 636 21.31 1.82 -18.98
C SER A 636 22.01 2.16 -20.29
N THR A 637 22.98 1.36 -20.72
CA THR A 637 23.81 1.66 -21.90
C THR A 637 23.96 0.45 -22.82
N MET A 638 24.51 0.68 -24.02
CA MET A 638 24.63 -0.34 -25.08
C MET A 638 23.27 -0.99 -25.40
N ILE A 639 22.24 -0.16 -25.60
CA ILE A 639 20.87 -0.61 -25.89
C ILE A 639 20.65 -0.64 -27.41
N SER A 640 20.16 -1.75 -27.96
CA SER A 640 19.79 -1.87 -29.37
C SER A 640 18.33 -2.29 -29.52
N ILE A 641 17.50 -1.46 -30.13
CA ILE A 641 16.07 -1.69 -30.39
C ILE A 641 15.87 -1.75 -31.90
N LEU A 642 15.71 -2.96 -32.45
CA LEU A 642 15.84 -3.24 -33.89
C LEU A 642 14.60 -3.92 -34.49
N ASN A 643 14.06 -3.41 -35.59
CA ASN A 643 12.99 -4.09 -36.36
C ASN A 643 11.70 -4.40 -35.58
N ASN A 644 11.33 -3.58 -34.60
CA ASN A 644 10.13 -3.82 -33.78
C ASN A 644 8.91 -3.04 -34.30
N SER A 645 7.71 -3.51 -33.95
CA SER A 645 6.45 -2.85 -34.25
C SER A 645 5.73 -2.47 -32.97
N PHE A 646 5.22 -1.23 -32.88
CA PHE A 646 4.58 -0.69 -31.69
C PHE A 646 3.22 -0.09 -32.01
N ASN A 647 2.21 -0.51 -31.24
CA ASN A 647 0.91 0.14 -31.10
C ASN A 647 0.70 0.43 -29.61
N TYR A 648 0.65 1.70 -29.23
CA TYR A 648 0.77 2.14 -27.83
C TYR A 648 -0.15 3.32 -27.49
N GLU A 649 -0.44 3.47 -26.20
CA GLU A 649 -1.33 4.50 -25.69
C GLU A 649 -0.58 5.77 -25.26
N PHE A 650 0.64 5.66 -24.71
CA PHE A 650 1.40 6.83 -24.25
C PHE A 650 2.77 6.96 -24.93
N SER A 651 3.73 6.07 -24.68
CA SER A 651 5.07 6.14 -25.29
C SER A 651 5.51 4.81 -25.89
N ALA A 652 6.10 4.80 -27.09
CA ALA A 652 6.66 3.56 -27.63
C ALA A 652 8.00 3.23 -26.96
N ILE A 653 8.96 4.17 -27.04
CA ILE A 653 10.31 3.99 -26.52
C ILE A 653 10.66 5.19 -25.66
N ALA A 654 11.07 4.95 -24.42
CA ALA A 654 11.63 5.96 -23.53
C ALA A 654 13.04 5.53 -23.08
N VAL A 655 14.03 6.41 -23.26
CA VAL A 655 15.43 6.18 -22.85
C VAL A 655 15.91 7.37 -22.04
N ASN A 656 16.23 7.13 -20.77
CA ASN A 656 16.61 8.19 -19.83
C ASN A 656 17.95 7.89 -19.16
N SER A 657 18.72 8.95 -18.89
CA SER A 657 19.80 8.91 -17.89
C SER A 657 19.64 10.02 -16.86
N ASN A 658 19.55 9.60 -15.59
CA ASN A 658 19.40 10.49 -14.44
C ASN A 658 20.72 10.61 -13.65
N SER A 659 21.61 9.63 -13.79
CA SER A 659 22.90 9.57 -13.11
C SER A 659 24.04 10.29 -13.85
N GLY A 660 23.80 10.78 -15.07
CA GLY A 660 24.85 11.29 -15.97
C GLY A 660 25.65 10.19 -16.66
N LEU A 661 25.07 8.98 -16.77
CA LEU A 661 25.66 7.87 -17.49
C LEU A 661 25.73 8.17 -18.99
N ILE A 662 26.84 7.76 -19.62
CA ILE A 662 26.98 7.76 -21.08
C ILE A 662 26.14 6.60 -21.64
N VAL A 663 25.02 6.94 -22.27
CA VAL A 663 24.06 6.03 -22.89
C VAL A 663 24.34 5.88 -24.38
N TYR A 664 24.84 4.72 -24.79
CA TYR A 664 24.88 4.32 -26.19
C TYR A 664 23.57 3.60 -26.53
N CYS A 665 22.81 4.14 -27.47
CA CYS A 665 21.54 3.55 -27.89
C CYS A 665 21.39 3.57 -29.43
N ASN A 666 20.99 2.44 -30.00
CA ASN A 666 20.63 2.28 -31.40
C ASN A 666 19.14 1.96 -31.50
N ILE A 667 18.36 2.83 -32.13
CA ILE A 667 16.94 2.62 -32.43
C ILE A 667 16.83 2.53 -33.95
N ILE A 668 16.69 1.31 -34.50
CA ILE A 668 16.82 1.08 -35.94
C ILE A 668 15.64 0.30 -36.53
N ASN A 669 15.09 0.79 -37.64
CA ASN A 669 14.08 0.09 -38.44
C ASN A 669 12.80 -0.30 -37.67
N ASN A 670 12.39 0.51 -36.70
CA ASN A 670 11.16 0.27 -35.94
C ASN A 670 9.95 0.98 -36.58
N THR A 671 8.76 0.41 -36.41
CA THR A 671 7.48 1.02 -36.81
C THR A 671 6.69 1.40 -35.56
N LEU A 672 6.47 2.70 -35.34
CA LEU A 672 5.83 3.25 -34.15
C LEU A 672 4.54 3.97 -34.54
N VAL A 673 3.39 3.45 -34.11
CA VAL A 673 2.06 3.97 -34.47
C VAL A 673 1.22 4.26 -33.24
N GLY A 674 0.65 5.46 -33.18
CA GLY A 674 -0.31 5.86 -32.14
C GLY A 674 0.35 6.60 -30.96
N GLY A 675 -0.38 6.76 -29.86
CA GLY A 675 0.15 7.31 -28.61
C GLY A 675 0.41 8.82 -28.55
N PHE A 676 1.13 9.22 -27.49
CA PHE A 676 1.52 10.60 -27.18
C PHE A 676 2.94 10.91 -27.66
N SER A 677 3.92 10.03 -27.42
CA SER A 677 5.32 10.20 -27.84
C SER A 677 5.84 8.93 -28.52
N GLY A 678 6.47 9.05 -29.68
CA GLY A 678 7.09 7.90 -30.34
C GLY A 678 8.36 7.48 -29.62
N ILE A 679 9.40 8.29 -29.77
CA ILE A 679 10.70 8.11 -29.13
C ILE A 679 10.93 9.28 -28.17
N ASN A 680 11.15 8.98 -26.90
CA ASN A 680 11.44 9.95 -25.85
C ASN A 680 12.84 9.73 -25.28
N LEU A 681 13.71 10.73 -25.38
CA LEU A 681 15.07 10.72 -24.87
C LEU A 681 15.26 11.81 -23.80
N GLY A 682 15.89 11.46 -22.68
CA GLY A 682 16.10 12.40 -21.56
C GLY A 682 17.48 12.29 -20.92
N GLY A 683 18.19 13.42 -20.82
CA GLY A 683 19.42 13.54 -20.02
C GLY A 683 20.65 12.80 -20.59
N ILE A 684 20.68 12.55 -21.91
CA ILE A 684 21.72 11.74 -22.55
C ILE A 684 22.87 12.63 -23.03
N SER A 685 24.10 12.37 -22.57
CA SER A 685 25.29 13.17 -22.95
C SER A 685 26.24 12.42 -23.90
N SER A 686 25.69 11.58 -24.79
CA SER A 686 26.48 10.63 -25.58
C SER A 686 25.79 10.19 -26.86
N PRO A 687 26.55 9.62 -27.83
CA PRO A 687 26.00 9.22 -29.12
C PRO A 687 24.78 8.30 -29.04
N VAL A 688 23.67 8.77 -29.58
CA VAL A 688 22.46 7.95 -29.83
C VAL A 688 22.16 7.97 -31.33
N LEU A 689 21.99 6.79 -31.92
CA LEU A 689 21.65 6.61 -33.32
C LEU A 689 20.17 6.23 -33.46
N ILE A 690 19.40 7.08 -34.15
CA ILE A 690 18.01 6.84 -34.55
C ILE A 690 17.96 6.75 -36.07
N GLU A 691 17.88 5.54 -36.61
CA GLU A 691 17.99 5.31 -38.05
C GLU A 691 16.84 4.47 -38.64
N ARG A 692 16.30 4.85 -39.80
CA ARG A 692 15.34 4.01 -40.56
C ARG A 692 14.02 3.72 -39.83
N ASN A 693 13.62 4.49 -38.83
CA ASN A 693 12.35 4.30 -38.12
C ASN A 693 11.20 5.01 -38.85
N ALA A 694 10.02 4.41 -38.79
CA ALA A 694 8.77 5.02 -39.20
C ALA A 694 7.97 5.40 -37.94
N VAL A 695 7.80 6.69 -37.68
CA VAL A 695 7.15 7.23 -36.48
C VAL A 695 5.97 8.12 -36.88
N PHE A 696 4.74 7.63 -36.71
CA PHE A 696 3.56 8.35 -37.21
C PHE A 696 2.30 8.19 -36.35
N ASN A 697 1.35 9.11 -36.52
CA ASN A 697 0.07 9.17 -35.80
C ASN A 697 0.16 9.43 -34.27
N ASN A 698 1.23 10.06 -33.77
CA ASN A 698 1.33 10.51 -32.37
C ASN A 698 0.50 11.80 -32.14
N THR A 699 -0.81 11.66 -31.93
CA THR A 699 -1.80 12.77 -32.04
C THR A 699 -2.82 12.86 -30.90
N LEU A 700 -2.71 12.03 -29.86
CA LEU A 700 -3.78 11.84 -28.87
C LEU A 700 -4.15 13.08 -28.05
N ASP A 701 -3.28 14.10 -27.95
CA ASP A 701 -3.61 15.32 -27.20
C ASP A 701 -3.31 16.62 -27.96
N LYS A 702 -4.34 17.11 -28.69
CA LYS A 702 -4.35 18.44 -29.32
C LYS A 702 -4.41 19.60 -28.31
N SER A 703 -4.71 19.33 -27.03
CA SER A 703 -4.98 20.38 -26.04
C SER A 703 -3.72 20.93 -25.37
N TRP A 704 -2.56 20.27 -25.52
CA TRP A 704 -1.29 20.74 -24.95
C TRP A 704 -0.18 20.98 -25.98
N GLY A 705 -0.33 20.57 -27.24
CA GLY A 705 0.73 20.75 -28.24
C GLY A 705 2.03 19.98 -27.92
N LYS A 706 1.94 18.95 -27.06
CA LYS A 706 3.09 18.22 -26.48
C LYS A 706 3.23 16.79 -26.98
N SER A 707 2.46 16.33 -27.96
CA SER A 707 2.70 15.00 -28.56
C SER A 707 3.77 15.11 -29.65
N GLN A 708 4.81 14.28 -29.62
CA GLN A 708 5.92 14.35 -30.57
C GLN A 708 6.21 12.99 -31.23
N GLY A 709 6.66 13.00 -32.47
CA GLY A 709 7.26 11.81 -33.07
C GLY A 709 8.54 11.44 -32.30
N ILE A 710 9.48 12.38 -32.22
CA ILE A 710 10.70 12.24 -31.44
C ILE A 710 10.85 13.45 -30.52
N TYR A 711 11.03 13.20 -29.23
CA TYR A 711 11.32 14.21 -28.22
C TYR A 711 12.67 13.90 -27.57
N ALA A 712 13.57 14.89 -27.55
CA ALA A 712 14.86 14.76 -26.88
C ALA A 712 15.14 15.97 -26.00
N LYS A 713 15.25 15.72 -24.70
CA LYS A 713 15.45 16.74 -23.67
C LYS A 713 16.83 16.59 -23.02
N HIS A 714 17.58 17.69 -22.94
CA HIS A 714 18.92 17.69 -22.33
C HIS A 714 19.82 16.60 -22.93
N CYS A 715 19.80 16.48 -24.27
CA CYS A 715 20.53 15.47 -25.00
C CYS A 715 21.68 16.09 -25.82
N GLU A 716 22.79 15.38 -25.96
CA GLU A 716 23.91 15.75 -26.81
C GLU A 716 24.28 14.62 -27.78
N ASP A 717 24.79 14.98 -28.96
CA ASP A 717 25.36 14.03 -29.94
C ASP A 717 24.36 13.01 -30.51
N LEU A 718 23.14 13.46 -30.86
CA LEU A 718 22.15 12.60 -31.51
C LEU A 718 22.41 12.53 -33.02
N THR A 719 22.32 11.34 -33.60
CA THR A 719 22.26 11.14 -35.05
C THR A 719 20.87 10.63 -35.44
N ILE A 720 20.06 11.48 -36.06
CA ILE A 720 18.71 11.15 -36.51
C ILE A 720 18.69 11.13 -38.03
N THR A 721 18.61 9.95 -38.64
CA THR A 721 18.73 9.82 -40.11
C THR A 721 17.87 8.75 -40.75
N ASN A 722 17.50 8.93 -42.03
CA ASN A 722 16.71 7.97 -42.79
C ASN A 722 15.34 7.63 -42.17
N ASN A 723 14.77 8.49 -41.32
CA ASN A 723 13.48 8.23 -40.67
C ASN A 723 12.31 8.82 -41.48
N TYR A 724 11.14 8.19 -41.37
CA TYR A 724 9.87 8.75 -41.82
C TYR A 724 9.08 9.22 -40.60
N ILE A 725 8.79 10.52 -40.50
CA ILE A 725 8.16 11.14 -39.33
C ILE A 725 6.97 11.96 -39.82
N GLY A 726 5.76 11.44 -39.68
CA GLY A 726 4.58 12.10 -40.25
C GLY A 726 3.30 11.95 -39.45
N TYR A 727 2.32 12.82 -39.70
CA TYR A 727 1.03 12.81 -39.02
C TYR A 727 1.13 12.88 -37.49
N ASN A 728 2.18 13.48 -36.94
CA ASN A 728 2.34 13.70 -35.50
C ASN A 728 1.94 15.13 -35.12
N SER A 729 1.74 15.43 -33.84
CA SER A 729 1.49 16.82 -33.42
C SER A 729 2.71 17.71 -33.60
N ARG A 730 3.92 17.18 -33.38
CA ARG A 730 5.21 17.74 -33.81
C ARG A 730 6.08 16.60 -34.34
N GLY A 731 6.95 16.88 -35.30
CA GLY A 731 7.88 15.87 -35.82
C GLY A 731 8.99 15.54 -34.80
N ILE A 732 10.04 16.36 -34.77
CA ILE A 732 11.13 16.30 -33.79
C ILE A 732 11.09 17.55 -32.91
N PHE A 733 11.21 17.37 -31.59
CA PHE A 733 11.42 18.46 -30.65
C PHE A 733 12.71 18.26 -29.86
N LEU A 734 13.67 19.16 -30.06
CA LEU A 734 14.92 19.21 -29.30
C LEU A 734 14.84 20.30 -28.22
N GLU A 735 14.69 19.89 -26.97
CA GLU A 735 14.61 20.78 -25.80
C GLU A 735 15.95 20.82 -25.05
N SER A 736 16.63 21.97 -25.09
CA SER A 736 17.95 22.16 -24.48
C SER A 736 18.95 21.06 -24.90
N SER A 737 18.95 20.72 -26.19
CA SER A 737 19.73 19.62 -26.76
C SER A 737 20.63 20.11 -27.88
N SER A 738 21.85 19.56 -27.96
CA SER A 738 22.95 20.18 -28.69
C SER A 738 23.81 19.18 -29.47
N TYR A 739 24.62 19.69 -30.40
CA TYR A 739 25.60 18.91 -31.16
C TYR A 739 25.00 17.72 -31.95
N SER A 740 23.72 17.79 -32.30
CA SER A 740 23.02 16.70 -32.99
C SER A 740 23.02 16.90 -34.51
N ASN A 741 23.06 15.78 -35.24
CA ASN A 741 22.95 15.72 -36.70
C ASN A 741 21.59 15.14 -37.11
N ILE A 742 20.80 15.92 -37.84
CA ILE A 742 19.49 15.51 -38.38
C ILE A 742 19.56 15.60 -39.90
N SER A 743 19.64 14.45 -40.57
CA SER A 743 19.78 14.41 -42.03
C SER A 743 19.10 13.22 -42.69
N LEU A 744 18.71 13.34 -43.96
CA LEU A 744 18.05 12.27 -44.73
C LEU A 744 16.72 11.80 -44.11
N ASN A 745 15.95 12.66 -43.43
CA ASN A 745 14.64 12.30 -42.92
C ASN A 745 13.51 12.85 -43.81
N ASN A 746 12.38 12.13 -43.85
CA ASN A 746 11.14 12.56 -44.48
C ASN A 746 10.15 13.02 -43.42
N PHE A 747 9.77 14.30 -43.46
CA PHE A 747 8.74 14.89 -42.60
C PHE A 747 7.48 15.16 -43.40
N ASP A 748 6.36 14.53 -43.05
CA ASP A 748 5.14 14.60 -43.85
C ASP A 748 3.89 14.85 -42.99
N ASN A 749 3.14 15.91 -43.31
CA ASN A 749 1.82 16.18 -42.70
C ASN A 749 1.80 16.21 -41.15
N ASN A 750 2.87 16.66 -40.50
CA ASN A 750 2.83 16.90 -39.06
C ASN A 750 1.98 18.16 -38.77
N PHE A 751 1.11 18.10 -37.74
CA PHE A 751 0.18 19.19 -37.44
C PHE A 751 0.89 20.49 -37.03
N GLY A 752 1.99 20.38 -36.28
CA GLY A 752 2.93 21.46 -35.95
C GLY A 752 4.23 21.33 -36.74
N TYR A 753 5.28 22.01 -36.29
CA TYR A 753 6.58 22.00 -36.97
C TYR A 753 7.16 20.59 -37.13
N ALA A 754 7.83 20.36 -38.26
CA ALA A 754 8.57 19.14 -38.53
C ALA A 754 9.78 18.99 -37.60
N ILE A 755 10.49 20.09 -37.36
CA ILE A 755 11.57 20.17 -36.39
C ILE A 755 11.38 21.48 -35.60
N GLU A 756 11.44 21.37 -34.27
CA GLU A 756 11.39 22.48 -33.33
C GLU A 756 12.63 22.44 -32.43
N LEU A 757 13.38 23.54 -32.38
CA LEU A 757 14.55 23.74 -31.52
C LEU A 757 14.24 24.81 -30.47
N SER A 758 14.32 24.44 -29.19
CA SER A 758 14.10 25.38 -28.09
C SER A 758 15.28 26.34 -27.87
N LYS A 759 15.05 27.40 -27.10
CA LYS A 759 16.03 28.44 -26.73
C LYS A 759 17.45 27.98 -26.35
N PHE A 760 17.60 26.86 -25.64
CA PHE A 760 18.91 26.39 -25.16
C PHE A 760 19.51 25.28 -26.03
N SER A 761 18.89 24.97 -27.16
CA SER A 761 19.40 23.99 -28.12
C SER A 761 20.39 24.67 -29.05
N HIS A 762 21.62 24.14 -29.16
CA HIS A 762 22.65 24.80 -29.94
C HIS A 762 23.58 23.86 -30.70
N ASN A 763 24.27 24.39 -31.72
CA ASN A 763 25.24 23.63 -32.51
C ASN A 763 24.66 22.36 -33.16
N ASN A 764 23.35 22.36 -33.47
CA ASN A 764 22.72 21.27 -34.21
C ASN A 764 22.85 21.49 -35.72
N LEU A 765 23.04 20.41 -36.48
CA LEU A 765 23.22 20.42 -37.93
C LEU A 765 22.05 19.71 -38.62
N ILE A 766 21.27 20.45 -39.41
CA ILE A 766 20.06 19.97 -40.09
C ILE A 766 20.22 20.16 -41.61
N PHE A 767 20.35 19.08 -42.37
CA PHE A 767 20.58 19.13 -43.82
C PHE A 767 20.07 17.89 -44.55
N MET A 768 19.80 17.99 -45.86
CA MET A 768 19.32 16.88 -46.69
C MET A 768 18.05 16.18 -46.17
N ASN A 769 17.16 16.90 -45.49
CA ASN A 769 15.84 16.39 -45.12
C ASN A 769 14.78 16.84 -46.14
N ASN A 770 13.67 16.13 -46.21
CA ASN A 770 12.51 16.51 -47.00
C ASN A 770 11.36 16.96 -46.08
N PHE A 771 10.87 18.18 -46.28
CA PHE A 771 9.75 18.77 -45.53
C PHE A 771 8.51 18.91 -46.44
N TYR A 772 7.47 18.11 -46.16
CA TYR A 772 6.19 18.11 -46.85
C TYR A 772 5.04 18.52 -45.94
N ASP A 773 4.46 19.69 -46.21
CA ASP A 773 3.19 20.17 -45.66
C ASP A 773 3.06 20.02 -44.14
N ASN A 774 4.15 20.32 -43.43
CA ASN A 774 4.18 20.36 -41.97
C ASN A 774 3.74 21.72 -41.46
N ASN A 775 3.33 21.78 -40.20
CA ASN A 775 2.72 22.96 -39.59
C ASN A 775 1.52 23.43 -40.43
N ILE A 776 0.53 22.54 -40.61
CA ILE A 776 -0.58 22.64 -41.59
C ILE A 776 -1.34 23.98 -41.53
N ASN A 777 -1.28 24.71 -40.41
CA ASN A 777 -1.92 26.01 -40.21
C ASN A 777 -0.95 27.22 -40.15
N GLY A 778 0.34 27.02 -40.41
CA GLY A 778 1.37 28.05 -40.36
C GLY A 778 2.12 28.22 -41.69
N ASP A 779 2.91 29.28 -41.78
CA ASP A 779 3.61 29.66 -43.02
C ASP A 779 4.95 28.92 -43.22
N PHE A 780 5.54 28.40 -42.13
CA PHE A 780 6.87 27.80 -42.09
C PHE A 780 6.81 26.40 -41.49
N GLN A 781 7.64 25.48 -42.00
CA GLN A 781 7.58 24.06 -41.62
C GLN A 781 8.50 23.70 -40.44
N ALA A 782 9.36 24.61 -39.99
CA ALA A 782 10.31 24.41 -38.89
C ALA A 782 10.42 25.65 -38.00
N TYR A 783 10.88 25.45 -36.75
CA TYR A 783 11.02 26.49 -35.73
C TYR A 783 12.37 26.40 -35.01
N ASP A 784 13.03 27.53 -34.82
CA ASP A 784 14.34 27.66 -34.20
C ASP A 784 14.39 28.89 -33.29
N GLU A 785 14.50 28.64 -31.99
CA GLU A 785 14.73 29.64 -30.94
C GLU A 785 16.16 29.55 -30.37
N GLY A 786 16.95 28.58 -30.85
CA GLY A 786 18.26 28.26 -30.31
C GLY A 786 19.40 29.14 -30.83
N GLU A 787 20.64 28.73 -30.51
CA GLU A 787 21.87 29.45 -30.90
C GLU A 787 22.77 28.55 -31.75
N ASP A 788 23.46 29.12 -32.75
CA ASP A 788 24.45 28.38 -33.58
C ASP A 788 23.94 27.09 -34.25
N ASN A 789 22.63 26.95 -34.45
CA ASN A 789 22.04 25.86 -35.22
C ASN A 789 22.19 26.16 -36.73
N LYS A 790 22.53 25.14 -37.51
CA LYS A 790 22.75 25.24 -38.97
C LYS A 790 21.70 24.43 -39.74
N TRP A 791 21.10 25.06 -40.75
CA TRP A 791 20.07 24.46 -41.62
C TRP A 791 20.59 24.09 -43.02
N ASN A 792 21.92 24.02 -43.16
CA ASN A 792 22.66 23.58 -44.33
C ASN A 792 24.04 23.08 -43.90
N SER A 793 24.63 22.15 -44.67
CA SER A 793 25.97 21.63 -44.40
C SER A 793 27.06 22.67 -44.68
N ASP A 794 28.28 22.43 -44.17
CA ASP A 794 29.45 23.28 -44.48
C ASP A 794 29.79 23.29 -45.98
N ASP A 795 29.37 22.24 -46.72
CA ASP A 795 29.45 22.14 -48.18
C ASP A 795 28.27 22.82 -48.91
N HIS A 796 27.48 23.63 -48.18
CA HIS A 796 26.36 24.40 -48.71
C HIS A 796 25.22 23.52 -49.27
N ILE A 797 24.95 22.38 -48.64
CA ILE A 797 23.83 21.50 -48.98
C ILE A 797 22.72 21.72 -47.95
N GLY A 798 21.58 22.27 -48.36
CA GLY A 798 20.42 22.51 -47.48
C GLY A 798 19.40 21.37 -47.48
N ASN A 799 18.15 21.73 -47.22
CA ASN A 799 17.00 20.82 -47.13
C ASN A 799 16.00 21.09 -48.27
N TYR A 800 15.14 20.12 -48.56
CA TYR A 800 14.02 20.30 -49.49
C TYR A 800 12.75 20.73 -48.74
N TRP A 801 12.04 21.74 -49.25
CA TRP A 801 10.85 22.32 -48.64
C TRP A 801 9.70 22.41 -49.65
N SER A 802 8.56 21.75 -49.39
CA SER A 802 7.41 21.75 -50.32
C SER A 802 6.85 23.14 -50.61
N ASN A 803 7.06 24.11 -49.71
CA ASN A 803 6.59 25.49 -49.82
C ASN A 803 7.68 26.52 -50.19
N CYS A 804 8.93 26.10 -50.43
CA CYS A 804 10.06 27.00 -50.72
C CYS A 804 10.92 26.52 -51.91
N ILE A 805 10.24 26.14 -53.00
CA ILE A 805 10.88 25.64 -54.23
C ILE A 805 11.35 26.81 -55.11
N ASN A 806 12.55 26.72 -55.69
CA ASN A 806 13.18 27.75 -56.53
C ASN A 806 13.40 29.11 -55.81
N GLN A 807 13.68 29.11 -54.51
CA GLN A 807 14.02 30.33 -53.75
C GLN A 807 15.50 30.31 -53.34
N ASP A 808 16.11 31.50 -53.23
CA ASP A 808 17.53 31.63 -52.84
C ASP A 808 17.76 31.26 -51.36
N ASN A 809 16.74 31.31 -50.52
CA ASN A 809 16.75 30.85 -49.13
C ASN A 809 15.34 30.46 -48.67
N CYS A 810 15.25 29.55 -47.69
CA CYS A 810 14.02 29.21 -46.99
C CYS A 810 14.08 29.73 -45.55
N LYS A 811 13.06 30.50 -45.15
CA LYS A 811 12.98 31.05 -43.79
C LYS A 811 12.55 29.98 -42.79
N ILE A 812 13.19 29.98 -41.62
CA ILE A 812 12.80 29.19 -40.45
C ILE A 812 12.08 30.12 -39.45
N ASP A 813 11.03 29.62 -38.79
CA ASP A 813 10.29 30.40 -37.80
C ASP A 813 11.06 30.50 -36.48
N GLY A 814 10.72 31.46 -35.62
CA GLY A 814 11.31 31.62 -34.29
C GLY A 814 12.26 32.82 -34.10
N GLU A 815 12.72 32.99 -32.86
CA GLU A 815 13.51 34.16 -32.43
C GLU A 815 14.97 34.14 -32.91
N ALA A 816 15.48 32.99 -33.37
CA ALA A 816 16.85 32.86 -33.85
C ALA A 816 17.08 33.54 -35.22
N LEU A 817 15.99 33.85 -35.96
CA LEU A 817 16.01 34.48 -37.28
C LEU A 817 16.89 33.71 -38.30
N THR A 818 16.84 32.38 -38.25
CA THR A 818 17.65 31.48 -39.10
C THR A 818 16.99 31.20 -40.45
N TYR A 819 17.83 30.82 -41.42
CA TYR A 819 17.44 30.49 -42.78
C TYR A 819 18.20 29.24 -43.24
N ASP A 820 17.57 28.42 -44.05
CA ASP A 820 18.27 27.53 -44.96
C ASP A 820 18.72 28.36 -46.16
N TYR A 821 20.03 28.61 -46.27
CA TYR A 821 20.61 29.42 -47.34
C TYR A 821 20.84 28.63 -48.64
N ASN A 822 20.61 27.32 -48.64
CA ASN A 822 20.85 26.46 -49.80
C ASN A 822 19.73 25.41 -49.98
N PRO A 823 18.46 25.84 -50.07
CA PRO A 823 17.34 24.92 -50.21
C PRO A 823 17.47 24.10 -51.50
N LEU A 824 17.08 22.83 -51.43
CA LEU A 824 17.12 21.91 -52.56
C LEU A 824 15.90 22.08 -53.46
N ASP A 825 16.10 22.11 -54.79
CA ASP A 825 15.01 22.22 -55.77
C ASP A 825 14.21 20.92 -55.95
N THR A 826 14.84 19.78 -55.63
CA THR A 826 14.23 18.46 -55.72
C THR A 826 14.38 17.71 -54.41
N PRO A 827 13.39 16.90 -54.02
CA PRO A 827 13.51 16.04 -52.85
C PRO A 827 14.74 15.13 -52.90
N VAL A 828 15.31 14.87 -51.73
CA VAL A 828 16.33 13.85 -51.54
C VAL A 828 15.70 12.47 -51.70
N ASP A 829 16.31 11.60 -52.50
CA ASP A 829 15.88 10.19 -52.63
C ASP A 829 16.26 9.42 -51.37
N ILE A 830 15.34 9.39 -50.41
CA ILE A 830 15.47 8.67 -49.15
C ILE A 830 14.75 7.32 -49.30
N PRO A 831 15.43 6.18 -49.11
CA PRO A 831 14.83 4.85 -49.26
C PRO A 831 13.52 4.73 -48.46
N TYR A 832 12.41 4.63 -49.18
CA TYR A 832 11.07 4.64 -48.62
C TYR A 832 10.47 3.23 -48.67
N ASN A 833 10.08 2.67 -47.52
CA ASN A 833 9.41 1.37 -47.48
C ASN A 833 7.88 1.57 -47.56
N ALA A 834 7.29 1.36 -48.74
CA ALA A 834 5.88 1.61 -48.99
C ALA A 834 4.91 0.73 -48.16
N SER A 835 5.40 -0.29 -47.44
CA SER A 835 4.57 -1.14 -46.58
C SER A 835 4.01 -0.44 -45.34
N TYR A 836 4.56 0.71 -44.92
CA TYR A 836 4.09 1.45 -43.74
C TYR A 836 2.65 1.96 -43.86
N PHE A 837 2.14 2.13 -45.09
CA PHE A 837 0.79 2.62 -45.39
C PHE A 837 -0.26 1.51 -45.57
N ASN A 838 0.16 0.24 -45.56
CA ASN A 838 -0.75 -0.92 -45.66
C ASN A 838 -1.21 -1.45 -44.30
N ILE A 839 -0.81 -0.80 -43.20
CA ILE A 839 -1.45 -1.04 -41.92
C ILE A 839 -2.76 -0.25 -41.97
N GLU A 840 -3.83 -0.90 -42.44
CA GLU A 840 -5.17 -0.47 -42.09
C GLU A 840 -5.15 -0.27 -40.58
N VAL A 841 -5.25 0.99 -40.15
CA VAL A 841 -5.84 1.27 -38.85
C VAL A 841 -7.16 0.54 -38.96
N SER A 842 -7.26 -0.65 -38.36
CA SER A 842 -8.57 -1.22 -38.12
C SER A 842 -9.25 -0.11 -37.37
N GLU A 843 -10.23 0.53 -38.03
CA GLU A 843 -11.27 1.22 -37.31
C GLU A 843 -11.75 0.14 -36.34
N SER A 844 -11.21 0.18 -35.11
CA SER A 844 -11.87 -0.43 -34.00
C SER A 844 -13.21 0.27 -34.04
N SER A 845 -14.16 -0.45 -34.59
CA SER A 845 -15.54 -0.07 -34.69
C SER A 845 -16.04 -0.01 -33.25
N TYR A 846 -15.67 1.07 -32.56
CA TYR A 846 -16.50 1.69 -31.57
C TYR A 846 -17.69 2.22 -32.36
N SER A 847 -18.58 1.28 -32.69
CA SER A 847 -19.85 1.60 -33.27
C SER A 847 -20.48 2.66 -32.37
N LEU A 848 -20.91 3.74 -33.02
CA LEU A 848 -21.73 4.82 -32.47
C LEU A 848 -22.98 4.32 -31.71
N GLU A 849 -23.26 3.01 -31.77
CA GLU A 849 -24.30 2.27 -31.07
C GLU A 849 -24.00 2.06 -29.58
N ILE A 850 -22.74 1.89 -29.15
CA ILE A 850 -22.41 1.71 -27.72
C ILE A 850 -22.45 3.04 -26.97
N PHE A 851 -22.05 4.15 -27.61
CA PHE A 851 -22.13 5.48 -27.00
C PHE A 851 -23.58 5.96 -26.85
N THR A 852 -24.47 5.58 -27.79
CA THR A 852 -25.91 5.83 -27.66
C THR A 852 -26.60 4.91 -26.64
N LEU A 853 -26.14 3.67 -26.45
CA LEU A 853 -26.63 2.77 -25.40
C LEU A 853 -26.18 3.17 -23.99
N ILE A 854 -24.95 3.68 -23.83
CA ILE A 854 -24.44 4.18 -22.55
C ILE A 854 -25.10 5.52 -22.19
N LEU A 855 -25.31 6.43 -23.15
CA LEU A 855 -26.10 7.64 -22.92
C LEU A 855 -27.57 7.34 -22.63
N ALA A 856 -28.18 6.35 -23.30
CA ALA A 856 -29.55 5.91 -23.03
C ALA A 856 -29.69 5.22 -21.66
N ALA A 857 -28.71 4.41 -21.24
CA ALA A 857 -28.69 3.80 -19.91
C ALA A 857 -28.47 4.85 -18.80
N LEU A 858 -27.62 5.86 -19.04
CA LEU A 858 -27.43 6.98 -18.13
C LEU A 858 -28.65 7.93 -18.09
N THR A 859 -29.36 8.14 -19.19
CA THR A 859 -30.63 8.90 -19.16
C THR A 859 -31.78 8.11 -18.51
N ILE A 860 -31.85 6.79 -18.68
CA ILE A 860 -32.84 5.94 -17.99
C ILE A 860 -32.53 5.81 -16.50
N GLY A 861 -31.25 5.75 -16.10
CA GLY A 861 -30.80 5.77 -14.71
C GLY A 861 -31.09 7.10 -14.00
N VAL A 862 -30.92 8.23 -14.69
CA VAL A 862 -31.24 9.57 -14.17
C VAL A 862 -32.75 9.83 -14.10
N ILE A 863 -33.55 9.23 -15.01
CA ILE A 863 -35.02 9.33 -14.99
C ILE A 863 -35.66 8.38 -13.95
N GLN A 864 -35.05 7.22 -13.66
CA GLN A 864 -35.54 6.31 -12.61
C GLN A 864 -35.17 6.78 -11.20
N LYS A 865 -34.07 7.51 -11.01
CA LYS A 865 -33.71 8.10 -9.69
C LYS A 865 -34.53 9.36 -9.35
N ARG A 866 -35.17 10.01 -10.33
CA ARG A 866 -36.11 11.14 -10.11
C ARG A 866 -37.59 10.74 -9.95
N ARG A 867 -37.98 9.48 -10.23
CA ARG A 867 -39.36 9.00 -10.02
C ARG A 867 -39.63 8.37 -8.64
N LYS A 868 -38.61 8.16 -7.81
CA LYS A 868 -38.79 7.62 -6.44
C LYS A 868 -38.93 8.68 -5.33
N HIS A 869 -38.96 9.97 -5.68
CA HIS A 869 -39.00 11.07 -4.71
C HIS A 869 -40.27 11.94 -4.73
N ASN A 870 -41.31 11.60 -5.50
CA ASN A 870 -42.53 12.43 -5.60
C ASN A 870 -43.88 11.74 -5.35
N ASP A 871 -43.94 10.49 -4.87
CA ASP A 871 -45.22 9.84 -4.49
C ASP A 871 -45.26 9.43 -3.02
N ILE A 872 -45.23 10.41 -2.11
CA ILE A 872 -45.90 10.34 -0.79
C ILE A 872 -46.42 11.75 -0.45
N ARG A 873 -47.59 12.10 -0.99
CA ARG A 873 -48.56 13.05 -0.42
C ARG A 873 -49.85 12.96 -1.24
N TYR A 874 -50.75 12.07 -0.83
CA TYR A 874 -52.14 12.32 -0.46
C TYR A 874 -52.80 11.02 -0.04
#